data_AF-R9MI67-F1
#
_entry.id   AF-R9MI67-F1
#
_cell.length_a   1.000
_cell.length_b   1.000
_cell.length_c   1.000
_cell.angle_alpha   90.00
_cell.angle_beta   90.00
_cell.angle_gamma   90.00
#
_symmetry.space_group_name_H-M   'P 1'
#
loop_
_entity.id
_entity.type
_entity.pdbx_description
1 polymer ?
#
loop_
_entity_poly.entity_id
_entity_poly.type
_entity_poly.pdbx_seq_one_letter_code
_entity_poly.pdbx_strand_id
1 'polypeptide(L)'
;MDRRMKVRRGLAFLAAGLLFFHTPLGASAGETDPEARPQTAASPRAADNDASAGLDFQWTQSVPAVETTYIAGGGQIVWTPKVSGGEVVSGTLTMKNAVIDSAGIGIYVCVPVNIIVEGDNRITSGSIGIRALRQQGTNPPAVDASLSGTGSLKITSQGDGILADGNITADTARLEVVYGAASKTARGIGTTGGDIVLKNSKYIKVRSSAEGIGAGSSAIFAGQAVGQKIRIENSHVIAINENGPAINALAGSIDLVSSDVRAVGNTSNSLVYGTLLSSGYTINGGTLFAKNKGSDLAIPSVPSQPLRASNSAVLYDGKEQGLPVEGDLAWYVSCVYDETSDEITDVGRGFILGNVMWNDNMRFGTKKSITIGYVDKPSTLTIPKGVTVEMTDKSWFNVGNQDPQPKSRLINNGTVNINDETFINNYPDSAIVNNGAINILNGGQIFNLYILASSKGGVFQNNGKMTISQGGTYQNQGRLINDGTIDAFGTFSEIKLSNYDGTIDGKGVINGFLVEMHSDAIVHAASGQTTLKTKQILTLKPAVGSNKAMKLKVLEGARLVVEEGAVIDARTNLTKDTVASVIDLEDMLIINGELWLPDDIPEETLTQFIDKIAGSGTVNTGSVPKYIVNIIAGGELKTQLIERDGTVILPEDPARKGYNFGGWYVKEGDGFKEFDARMPIRQSMEILSKWIAVNKWKKPLAIEGWTYGEEPNEPVAEPEHGEKISYTYSSSAEGAFSDTIPGDVGTWYVKAFVEAFEEGLGGFTSLQSEPVSFQIKPKAYTEGGGITISGIKSEADIKNIVIKDGKKELVKDKDYTVTVTEDGAHVAVTITFKGNYTGTAKRIWQKPEEPGKTVDEEVPEEIPEAKPDIAKNSNTLNNKAKATPSSSKIKVTWGKVRGADGYAVYAEKCGNKIKLVKNVKGGGKTNCFITKIGNKKISSKDDYKIKIHAYRIVKGRKETIGKSLTLHVAGKDHRKYTNAKKLRVSNAKIILKKGKSKKIKAKTVKQNRKKSLFSKSHVAVYRYYSTNKYIADVSKNGIVKGRNKGACTVYAVGANGVKKGVKVTVK
;
A
#
# COMPACT_ATOMS: atom_id res chain seq x y z
N MET A 1 -0.22 -25.55 61.97
CA MET A 1 -1.65 -25.72 62.36
C MET A 1 -2.20 -26.98 61.71
N ASP A 2 -3.39 -27.40 62.09
CA ASP A 2 -3.64 -28.81 62.43
C ASP A 2 -4.17 -29.73 61.31
N ARG A 3 -3.90 -31.04 61.49
CA ARG A 3 -4.53 -32.26 60.89
C ARG A 3 -4.54 -32.44 59.35
N ARG A 4 -4.07 -33.55 58.74
CA ARG A 4 -4.06 -35.01 59.04
C ARG A 4 -5.43 -35.71 58.90
N MET A 5 -5.59 -36.98 58.48
CA MET A 5 -4.70 -37.93 57.76
C MET A 5 -5.52 -39.12 57.19
N LYS A 6 -5.28 -39.44 55.91
CA LYS A 6 -4.92 -40.77 55.34
C LYS A 6 -4.78 -41.97 56.34
N VAL A 7 -5.30 -43.19 56.01
CA VAL A 7 -4.62 -44.54 56.07
C VAL A 7 -5.51 -45.81 56.35
N ARG A 8 -5.51 -46.76 55.38
CA ARG A 8 -5.47 -48.27 55.37
C ARG A 8 -6.38 -49.23 56.19
N ARG A 9 -6.94 -50.21 55.44
CA ARG A 9 -6.87 -51.72 55.49
C ARG A 9 -7.09 -52.57 56.79
N GLY A 10 -7.98 -53.57 56.66
CA GLY A 10 -8.09 -54.91 57.30
C GLY A 10 -9.33 -55.60 56.68
N LEU A 11 -9.48 -56.89 56.32
CA LEU A 11 -9.10 -58.21 56.88
C LEU A 11 -9.55 -58.43 58.34
N ALA A 12 -10.19 -59.54 58.74
CA ALA A 12 -10.94 -60.64 58.05
C ALA A 12 -11.69 -61.48 59.13
N PHE A 13 -12.64 -62.38 58.79
CA PHE A 13 -13.20 -63.36 59.75
C PHE A 13 -14.69 -63.78 59.55
N LEU A 14 -14.97 -65.09 59.66
CA LEU A 14 -16.23 -65.86 59.79
C LEU A 14 -17.36 -65.23 60.65
N ALA A 15 -18.66 -65.56 60.54
CA ALA A 15 -19.50 -66.32 59.58
C ALA A 15 -21.01 -66.04 59.96
N ALA A 16 -22.10 -66.72 59.53
CA ALA A 16 -22.41 -67.87 58.66
C ALA A 16 -23.87 -67.76 58.14
N GLY A 17 -24.32 -68.59 57.19
CA GLY A 17 -25.76 -68.71 56.85
C GLY A 17 -26.11 -69.25 55.45
N LEU A 18 -26.65 -70.47 55.42
CA LEU A 18 -27.31 -71.26 54.34
C LEU A 18 -28.34 -70.47 53.46
N LEU A 19 -28.75 -70.85 52.23
CA LEU A 19 -28.62 -72.08 51.39
C LEU A 19 -28.81 -71.77 49.85
N PHE A 20 -27.94 -72.31 48.99
CA PHE A 20 -28.14 -72.95 47.66
C PHE A 20 -28.96 -72.33 46.47
N PHE A 21 -28.20 -71.83 45.49
CA PHE A 21 -27.91 -72.44 44.15
C PHE A 21 -28.97 -72.76 43.04
N HIS A 22 -28.70 -72.12 41.88
CA HIS A 22 -28.49 -72.70 40.52
C HIS A 22 -29.56 -72.71 39.40
N THR A 23 -29.01 -72.87 38.18
CA THR A 23 -29.57 -72.71 36.83
C THR A 23 -30.00 -74.03 36.19
N PRO A 24 -30.53 -73.99 34.96
CA PRO A 24 -29.91 -74.84 33.93
C PRO A 24 -29.64 -74.13 32.59
N LEU A 25 -28.72 -74.71 31.81
CA LEU A 25 -28.64 -74.55 30.35
C LEU A 25 -29.67 -75.47 29.66
N GLY A 26 -30.02 -75.15 28.42
CA GLY A 26 -30.71 -76.07 27.52
C GLY A 26 -30.38 -75.75 26.06
N ALA A 27 -29.89 -76.76 25.32
CA ALA A 27 -29.65 -76.68 23.89
C ALA A 27 -30.25 -77.91 23.21
N SER A 28 -30.76 -77.76 21.99
CA SER A 28 -31.25 -78.86 21.17
C SER A 28 -31.14 -78.48 19.69
N ALA A 29 -30.92 -79.49 18.84
CA ALA A 29 -30.99 -79.39 17.39
C ALA A 29 -31.88 -80.54 16.87
N GLY A 30 -32.60 -80.30 15.77
CA GLY A 30 -33.51 -81.24 15.13
C GLY A 30 -33.88 -80.74 13.73
N GLU A 31 -34.25 -81.64 12.84
CA GLU A 31 -34.11 -81.44 11.38
C GLU A 31 -35.44 -81.33 10.61
N THR A 32 -35.32 -80.80 9.39
CA THR A 32 -36.12 -81.08 8.16
C THR A 32 -37.62 -80.75 8.08
N ASP A 33 -37.89 -79.68 7.31
CA ASP A 33 -38.69 -79.70 6.07
C ASP A 33 -40.26 -79.75 6.20
N PRO A 34 -41.07 -79.69 5.11
CA PRO A 34 -41.84 -78.45 4.88
C PRO A 34 -43.33 -78.64 4.52
N GLU A 35 -44.15 -77.60 4.69
CA GLU A 35 -45.28 -77.31 3.76
C GLU A 35 -45.84 -75.88 3.93
N ALA A 36 -46.85 -75.50 3.13
CA ALA A 36 -47.12 -74.10 2.81
C ALA A 36 -48.54 -73.58 3.12
N ARG A 37 -48.59 -72.32 3.59
CA ARG A 37 -49.73 -71.38 3.50
C ARG A 37 -50.96 -71.73 4.39
N PRO A 38 -51.96 -70.83 4.59
CA PRO A 38 -52.33 -69.65 3.79
C PRO A 38 -52.16 -68.28 4.46
N GLN A 39 -52.36 -67.23 3.65
CA GLN A 39 -52.51 -65.85 4.09
C GLN A 39 -53.88 -65.66 4.78
N THR A 40 -53.92 -64.94 5.90
CA THR A 40 -55.16 -64.34 6.42
C THR A 40 -54.97 -62.83 6.50
N ALA A 41 -55.86 -62.08 5.85
CA ALA A 41 -55.89 -60.63 5.97
C ALA A 41 -56.56 -60.24 7.29
N ALA A 42 -55.89 -59.44 8.11
CA ALA A 42 -56.46 -58.84 9.32
C ALA A 42 -56.74 -57.34 9.09
N SER A 43 -57.84 -56.85 9.67
CA SER A 43 -58.27 -55.45 9.54
C SER A 43 -57.21 -54.44 9.99
N PRO A 44 -57.27 -53.19 9.49
CA PRO A 44 -56.27 -52.18 9.80
C PRO A 44 -56.30 -51.83 11.29
N ARG A 45 -55.23 -52.17 12.01
CA ARG A 45 -54.77 -51.30 13.10
C ARG A 45 -54.48 -49.92 12.50
N ALA A 46 -54.70 -48.88 13.28
CA ALA A 46 -54.05 -47.61 12.99
C ALA A 46 -52.54 -47.88 12.93
N ALA A 47 -51.91 -47.54 11.82
CA ALA A 47 -50.47 -47.52 11.74
C ALA A 47 -50.02 -46.31 12.56
N ASP A 48 -49.62 -46.54 13.81
CA ASP A 48 -48.95 -45.51 14.60
C ASP A 48 -47.68 -45.13 13.86
N ASN A 49 -47.69 -43.95 13.22
CA ASN A 49 -46.58 -43.43 12.43
C ASN A 49 -45.44 -42.94 13.36
N ASP A 50 -44.96 -43.82 14.24
CA ASP A 50 -43.89 -43.56 15.19
C ASP A 50 -42.64 -44.35 14.79
N ALA A 51 -41.63 -43.62 14.33
CA ALA A 51 -40.32 -44.14 13.96
C ALA A 51 -39.29 -44.01 15.10
N SER A 52 -39.71 -43.69 16.34
CA SER A 52 -38.82 -43.56 17.49
C SER A 52 -38.00 -44.83 17.77
N ALA A 53 -38.54 -46.01 17.49
CA ALA A 53 -37.85 -47.30 17.64
C ALA A 53 -37.04 -47.74 16.40
N GLY A 54 -37.04 -46.94 15.33
CA GLY A 54 -36.41 -47.21 14.04
C GLY A 54 -37.36 -47.00 12.85
N LEU A 55 -36.80 -46.79 11.66
CA LEU A 55 -37.54 -46.72 10.40
C LEU A 55 -37.09 -47.85 9.46
N ASP A 56 -37.97 -48.82 9.20
CA ASP A 56 -37.63 -50.02 8.43
C ASP A 56 -38.29 -50.05 7.03
N PHE A 57 -37.52 -49.70 6.01
CA PHE A 57 -37.84 -49.87 4.59
C PHE A 57 -36.98 -50.99 3.95
N GLN A 58 -36.75 -52.12 4.63
CA GLN A 58 -36.01 -53.29 4.13
C GLN A 58 -36.61 -53.93 2.88
N TRP A 59 -37.94 -53.94 2.77
CA TRP A 59 -38.67 -54.60 1.68
C TRP A 59 -39.41 -53.57 0.83
N THR A 60 -39.43 -53.72 -0.50
CA THR A 60 -40.09 -52.77 -1.42
C THR A 60 -41.57 -52.53 -1.07
N GLN A 61 -42.28 -53.58 -0.68
CA GLN A 61 -43.66 -53.56 -0.18
C GLN A 61 -43.87 -52.74 1.12
N SER A 62 -42.81 -52.49 1.89
CA SER A 62 -42.83 -51.67 3.11
C SER A 62 -42.52 -50.19 2.83
N VAL A 63 -42.09 -49.85 1.61
CA VAL A 63 -41.75 -48.46 1.23
C VAL A 63 -43.04 -47.74 0.79
N PRO A 64 -43.45 -46.65 1.45
CA PRO A 64 -44.66 -45.94 1.04
C PRO A 64 -44.50 -45.33 -0.36
N ALA A 65 -45.49 -45.57 -1.22
CA ALA A 65 -45.56 -44.99 -2.57
C ALA A 65 -46.13 -43.56 -2.61
N VAL A 66 -46.52 -43.01 -1.45
CA VAL A 66 -47.00 -41.63 -1.25
C VAL A 66 -46.20 -40.94 -0.15
N GLU A 67 -46.25 -39.60 -0.10
CA GLU A 67 -45.62 -38.84 0.98
C GLU A 67 -46.20 -39.24 2.34
N THR A 68 -45.32 -39.56 3.30
CA THR A 68 -45.68 -40.13 4.60
C THR A 68 -44.86 -39.47 5.70
N THR A 69 -45.53 -38.99 6.76
CA THR A 69 -44.89 -38.31 7.89
C THR A 69 -44.94 -39.18 9.14
N TYR A 70 -43.76 -39.39 9.73
CA TYR A 70 -43.54 -40.10 10.99
C TYR A 70 -43.17 -39.11 12.10
N ILE A 71 -43.57 -39.43 13.32
CA ILE A 71 -43.05 -38.86 14.57
C ILE A 71 -41.79 -39.64 14.94
N ALA A 72 -40.78 -38.99 15.53
CA ALA A 72 -39.60 -39.66 16.06
C ALA A 72 -39.03 -38.89 17.27
N GLY A 73 -39.29 -39.38 18.48
CA GLY A 73 -38.75 -38.87 19.74
C GLY A 73 -39.05 -37.38 20.00
N GLY A 74 -40.24 -36.92 19.60
CA GLY A 74 -40.67 -35.52 19.68
C GLY A 74 -40.33 -34.66 18.44
N GLY A 75 -39.51 -35.17 17.52
CA GLY A 75 -39.32 -34.62 16.18
C GLY A 75 -40.17 -35.32 15.11
N GLN A 76 -39.84 -35.07 13.84
CA GLN A 76 -40.55 -35.64 12.69
C GLN A 76 -39.58 -36.16 11.61
N ILE A 77 -40.02 -37.16 10.84
CA ILE A 77 -39.35 -37.64 9.62
C ILE A 77 -40.39 -37.66 8.50
N VAL A 78 -40.15 -36.91 7.42
CA VAL A 78 -41.03 -36.91 6.24
C VAL A 78 -40.39 -37.71 5.12
N TRP A 79 -41.06 -38.78 4.68
CA TRP A 79 -40.68 -39.58 3.53
C TRP A 79 -41.42 -39.08 2.27
N THR A 80 -40.67 -38.61 1.27
CA THR A 80 -41.19 -38.22 -0.04
C THR A 80 -40.64 -39.17 -1.11
N PRO A 81 -41.43 -40.15 -1.60
CA PRO A 81 -40.97 -41.14 -2.59
C PRO A 81 -40.92 -40.58 -4.01
N LYS A 82 -40.10 -41.21 -4.85
CA LYS A 82 -40.13 -41.08 -6.31
C LYS A 82 -40.62 -42.40 -6.91
N VAL A 83 -41.80 -42.37 -7.50
CA VAL A 83 -42.43 -43.53 -8.15
C VAL A 83 -42.15 -43.54 -9.66
N SER A 84 -41.92 -44.71 -10.23
CA SER A 84 -41.79 -44.94 -11.67
C SER A 84 -42.31 -46.33 -12.03
N GLY A 85 -43.17 -46.45 -13.04
CA GLY A 85 -43.78 -47.74 -13.42
C GLY A 85 -44.73 -48.36 -12.37
N GLY A 86 -45.06 -47.63 -11.31
CA GLY A 86 -45.82 -48.11 -10.16
C GLY A 86 -44.97 -48.46 -8.93
N GLU A 87 -43.65 -48.62 -9.12
CA GLU A 87 -42.71 -48.95 -8.03
C GLU A 87 -41.98 -47.71 -7.51
N VAL A 88 -41.58 -47.74 -6.23
CA VAL A 88 -40.72 -46.70 -5.64
C VAL A 88 -39.27 -46.96 -6.06
N VAL A 89 -38.69 -46.03 -6.84
CA VAL A 89 -37.33 -46.19 -7.39
C VAL A 89 -36.25 -45.43 -6.62
N SER A 90 -36.63 -44.43 -5.82
CA SER A 90 -35.79 -43.69 -4.88
C SER A 90 -36.67 -42.85 -3.94
N GLY A 91 -36.11 -42.12 -2.98
CA GLY A 91 -36.87 -41.11 -2.24
C GLY A 91 -36.05 -40.18 -1.35
N THR A 92 -36.74 -39.31 -0.63
CA THR A 92 -36.14 -38.32 0.28
C THR A 92 -36.67 -38.52 1.70
N LEU A 93 -35.78 -38.58 2.69
CA LEU A 93 -36.13 -38.58 4.12
C LEU A 93 -35.75 -37.23 4.73
N THR A 94 -36.72 -36.36 5.03
CA THR A 94 -36.46 -35.08 5.70
C THR A 94 -36.63 -35.25 7.20
N MET A 95 -35.51 -35.32 7.93
CA MET A 95 -35.47 -35.42 9.40
C MET A 95 -35.51 -34.01 10.01
N LYS A 96 -36.44 -33.78 10.94
CA LYS A 96 -36.71 -32.47 11.57
C LYS A 96 -36.71 -32.62 13.10
N ASN A 97 -35.55 -32.38 13.73
CA ASN A 97 -35.27 -32.64 15.15
C ASN A 97 -35.60 -34.09 15.60
N ALA A 98 -35.57 -35.05 14.69
CA ALA A 98 -35.96 -36.43 14.94
C ALA A 98 -34.97 -37.13 15.90
N VAL A 99 -35.49 -37.89 16.85
CA VAL A 99 -34.72 -38.75 17.74
C VAL A 99 -35.21 -40.19 17.58
N ILE A 100 -34.31 -41.06 17.12
CA ILE A 100 -34.50 -42.52 17.01
C ILE A 100 -33.62 -43.18 18.08
N ASP A 101 -34.17 -44.16 18.80
CA ASP A 101 -33.45 -45.06 19.70
C ASP A 101 -33.88 -46.51 19.41
N SER A 102 -33.11 -47.20 18.57
CA SER A 102 -33.45 -48.53 18.09
C SER A 102 -32.58 -49.61 18.71
N ALA A 103 -33.21 -50.69 19.20
CA ALA A 103 -32.51 -51.92 19.56
C ALA A 103 -31.91 -52.65 18.34
N GLY A 104 -32.36 -52.31 17.12
CA GLY A 104 -31.92 -52.91 15.86
C GLY A 104 -31.19 -51.91 14.96
N ILE A 105 -31.69 -51.74 13.74
CA ILE A 105 -31.17 -50.79 12.75
C ILE A 105 -31.97 -49.49 12.86
N GLY A 106 -31.29 -48.35 12.95
CA GLY A 106 -31.93 -47.04 13.14
C GLY A 106 -32.78 -46.60 11.93
N ILE A 107 -32.20 -46.65 10.74
CA ILE A 107 -32.90 -46.46 9.46
C ILE A 107 -32.42 -47.52 8.46
N TYR A 108 -33.34 -48.30 7.88
CA TYR A 108 -33.07 -49.20 6.75
C TYR A 108 -33.77 -48.66 5.51
N VAL A 109 -33.10 -48.62 4.35
CA VAL A 109 -33.73 -48.39 3.03
C VAL A 109 -33.26 -49.37 1.95
N CYS A 110 -34.20 -49.90 1.16
CA CYS A 110 -33.92 -50.74 -0.02
C CYS A 110 -33.97 -49.98 -1.37
N VAL A 111 -34.10 -48.66 -1.34
CA VAL A 111 -34.14 -47.76 -2.50
C VAL A 111 -33.20 -46.57 -2.27
N PRO A 112 -32.53 -46.03 -3.33
CA PRO A 112 -31.62 -44.90 -3.19
C PRO A 112 -32.27 -43.71 -2.48
N VAL A 113 -31.53 -43.09 -1.54
CA VAL A 113 -32.09 -42.10 -0.61
C VAL A 113 -31.29 -40.80 -0.57
N ASN A 114 -32.00 -39.68 -0.39
CA ASN A 114 -31.45 -38.43 0.12
C ASN A 114 -32.05 -38.11 1.50
N ILE A 115 -31.21 -38.08 2.53
CA ILE A 115 -31.59 -37.74 3.90
C ILE A 115 -31.31 -36.25 4.10
N ILE A 116 -32.37 -35.43 4.12
CA ILE A 116 -32.28 -33.99 4.39
C ILE A 116 -32.36 -33.79 5.90
N VAL A 117 -31.32 -33.19 6.47
CA VAL A 117 -31.17 -32.95 7.90
C VAL A 117 -31.56 -31.50 8.23
N GLU A 118 -32.60 -31.31 9.04
CA GLU A 118 -33.06 -30.03 9.58
C GLU A 118 -33.14 -30.07 11.12
N GLY A 119 -32.67 -29.02 11.79
CA GLY A 119 -32.60 -29.01 13.26
C GLY A 119 -31.60 -30.03 13.82
N ASP A 120 -31.76 -30.45 15.07
CA ASP A 120 -30.82 -31.33 15.77
C ASP A 120 -31.33 -32.77 15.90
N ASN A 121 -30.87 -33.64 15.01
CA ASN A 121 -31.34 -35.01 14.85
C ASN A 121 -30.40 -36.03 15.51
N ARG A 122 -30.95 -37.12 16.05
CA ARG A 122 -30.20 -38.17 16.74
C ARG A 122 -30.67 -39.56 16.33
N ILE A 123 -29.74 -40.49 16.16
CA ILE A 123 -29.99 -41.92 15.97
C ILE A 123 -29.11 -42.68 16.95
N THR A 124 -29.71 -43.40 17.88
CA THR A 124 -29.07 -44.46 18.68
C THR A 124 -29.48 -45.82 18.10
N SER A 125 -28.53 -46.75 18.00
CA SER A 125 -28.72 -48.01 17.29
C SER A 125 -27.96 -49.17 17.93
N GLY A 126 -28.67 -50.26 18.22
CA GLY A 126 -28.13 -51.54 18.69
C GLY A 126 -27.42 -52.36 17.60
N SER A 127 -27.53 -51.99 16.32
CA SER A 127 -26.90 -52.71 15.20
C SER A 127 -26.24 -51.80 14.17
N ILE A 128 -27.01 -51.10 13.32
CA ILE A 128 -26.48 -50.21 12.28
C ILE A 128 -27.28 -48.89 12.30
N GLY A 129 -26.60 -47.74 12.31
CA GLY A 129 -27.27 -46.44 12.39
C GLY A 129 -28.15 -46.16 11.18
N ILE A 130 -27.56 -46.18 9.99
CA ILE A 130 -28.26 -46.06 8.71
C ILE A 130 -27.75 -47.15 7.76
N ARG A 131 -28.65 -47.91 7.14
CA ARG A 131 -28.35 -48.97 6.17
C ARG A 131 -29.07 -48.76 4.85
N ALA A 132 -28.33 -48.60 3.77
CA ALA A 132 -28.82 -48.66 2.40
C ALA A 132 -28.39 -49.99 1.77
N LEU A 133 -29.36 -50.86 1.45
CA LEU A 133 -29.10 -52.19 0.88
C LEU A 133 -30.40 -52.76 0.29
N ARG A 134 -30.34 -53.36 -0.89
CA ARG A 134 -31.47 -54.13 -1.43
C ARG A 134 -31.17 -55.64 -1.31
N GLN A 135 -32.06 -56.37 -0.66
CA GLN A 135 -31.94 -57.84 -0.50
C GLN A 135 -32.87 -58.64 -1.42
N GLN A 136 -33.68 -57.97 -2.24
CA GLN A 136 -34.65 -58.60 -3.15
C GLN A 136 -34.12 -58.72 -4.58
N GLY A 137 -34.34 -59.89 -5.18
CA GLY A 137 -33.99 -60.19 -6.58
C GLY A 137 -32.61 -60.85 -6.74
N THR A 138 -32.40 -61.50 -7.88
CA THR A 138 -31.08 -62.02 -8.28
C THR A 138 -30.19 -60.87 -8.73
N ASN A 139 -29.05 -60.67 -8.07
CA ASN A 139 -28.14 -59.53 -8.25
C ASN A 139 -28.86 -58.17 -8.08
N PRO A 140 -29.27 -57.81 -6.85
CA PRO A 140 -29.95 -56.55 -6.58
C PRO A 140 -29.11 -55.33 -7.00
N PRO A 141 -29.72 -54.27 -7.56
CA PRO A 141 -29.02 -53.01 -7.81
C PRO A 141 -28.56 -52.36 -6.51
N ALA A 142 -27.33 -51.83 -6.53
CA ALA A 142 -26.75 -51.10 -5.41
C ALA A 142 -27.55 -49.83 -5.06
N VAL A 143 -27.55 -49.48 -3.78
CA VAL A 143 -28.41 -48.46 -3.16
C VAL A 143 -27.54 -47.29 -2.68
N ASP A 144 -27.60 -46.17 -3.40
CA ASP A 144 -26.91 -44.94 -3.00
C ASP A 144 -27.54 -44.29 -1.76
N ALA A 145 -26.71 -43.81 -0.84
CA ALA A 145 -27.12 -43.06 0.34
C ALA A 145 -26.50 -41.64 0.32
N SER A 146 -27.35 -40.62 0.22
CA SER A 146 -26.93 -39.23 0.33
C SER A 146 -27.48 -38.56 1.59
N LEU A 147 -26.66 -37.74 2.24
CA LEU A 147 -27.02 -36.90 3.37
C LEU A 147 -26.82 -35.43 2.96
N SER A 148 -27.81 -34.59 3.19
CA SER A 148 -27.75 -33.16 2.87
C SER A 148 -28.47 -32.31 3.92
N GLY A 149 -28.43 -30.98 3.79
CA GLY A 149 -29.21 -30.06 4.62
C GLY A 149 -28.41 -29.19 5.59
N THR A 150 -29.13 -28.42 6.41
CA THR A 150 -28.57 -27.34 7.24
C THR A 150 -28.55 -27.63 8.74
N GLY A 151 -29.16 -28.73 9.18
CA GLY A 151 -29.18 -29.17 10.57
C GLY A 151 -27.94 -29.94 11.01
N SER A 152 -28.03 -30.55 12.18
CA SER A 152 -27.08 -31.54 12.68
C SER A 152 -27.69 -32.94 12.74
N LEU A 153 -26.87 -33.96 12.50
CA LEU A 153 -27.21 -35.36 12.73
C LEU A 153 -26.11 -36.01 13.57
N LYS A 154 -26.50 -36.62 14.70
CA LYS A 154 -25.63 -37.47 15.51
C LYS A 154 -26.08 -38.93 15.47
N ILE A 155 -25.20 -39.83 15.05
CA ILE A 155 -25.40 -41.28 15.04
C ILE A 155 -24.54 -41.91 16.14
N THR A 156 -25.11 -42.82 16.92
CA THR A 156 -24.41 -43.64 17.92
C THR A 156 -24.81 -45.09 17.70
N SER A 157 -23.89 -45.93 17.18
CA SER A 157 -24.17 -47.31 16.77
C SER A 157 -23.24 -48.32 17.44
N GLN A 158 -23.78 -49.48 17.79
CA GLN A 158 -22.99 -50.62 18.28
C GLN A 158 -22.20 -51.33 17.15
N GLY A 159 -22.70 -51.28 15.92
CA GLY A 159 -22.01 -51.73 14.70
C GLY A 159 -21.69 -50.56 13.79
N ASP A 160 -22.02 -50.68 12.50
CA ASP A 160 -21.73 -49.63 11.50
C ASP A 160 -22.54 -48.34 11.77
N GLY A 161 -21.93 -47.18 11.49
CA GLY A 161 -22.61 -45.88 11.59
C GLY A 161 -23.54 -45.63 10.40
N ILE A 162 -22.95 -45.56 9.20
CA ILE A 162 -23.65 -45.49 7.91
C ILE A 162 -23.05 -46.56 7.01
N LEU A 163 -23.87 -47.48 6.50
CA LEU A 163 -23.49 -48.55 5.59
C LEU A 163 -24.32 -48.50 4.30
N ALA A 164 -23.66 -48.50 3.14
CA ALA A 164 -24.29 -48.67 1.84
C ALA A 164 -23.64 -49.81 1.04
N ASP A 165 -24.35 -50.37 0.06
CA ASP A 165 -23.74 -51.12 -1.05
C ASP A 165 -23.39 -50.19 -2.23
N GLY A 166 -24.20 -49.16 -2.47
CA GLY A 166 -23.94 -48.07 -3.42
C GLY A 166 -23.01 -46.96 -2.88
N ASN A 167 -23.04 -45.81 -3.55
CA ASN A 167 -22.24 -44.63 -3.21
C ASN A 167 -22.74 -43.96 -1.93
N ILE A 168 -21.84 -43.34 -1.16
CA ILE A 168 -22.21 -42.46 -0.05
C ILE A 168 -21.78 -41.02 -0.34
N THR A 169 -22.71 -40.06 -0.22
CA THR A 169 -22.40 -38.63 -0.30
C THR A 169 -22.86 -37.91 0.96
N ALA A 170 -22.00 -37.09 1.59
CA ALA A 170 -22.40 -36.18 2.65
C ALA A 170 -22.13 -34.72 2.25
N ASP A 171 -23.19 -33.92 2.20
CA ASP A 171 -23.20 -32.49 1.87
C ASP A 171 -24.09 -31.73 2.88
N THR A 172 -23.72 -31.85 4.16
CA THR A 172 -24.54 -31.45 5.32
C THR A 172 -23.77 -30.54 6.29
N ALA A 173 -24.49 -29.67 7.00
CA ALA A 173 -23.86 -28.68 7.87
C ALA A 173 -23.07 -29.29 9.04
N ARG A 174 -23.59 -30.35 9.68
CA ARG A 174 -22.90 -31.10 10.74
C ARG A 174 -23.30 -32.57 10.79
N LEU A 175 -22.31 -33.47 10.73
CA LEU A 175 -22.48 -34.91 10.96
C LEU A 175 -21.54 -35.38 12.07
N GLU A 176 -22.06 -36.15 13.01
CA GLU A 176 -21.28 -36.79 14.08
C GLU A 176 -21.65 -38.27 14.15
N VAL A 177 -20.67 -39.17 14.09
CA VAL A 177 -20.88 -40.62 14.06
C VAL A 177 -19.96 -41.28 15.08
N VAL A 178 -20.57 -41.95 16.06
CA VAL A 178 -19.90 -42.87 16.98
C VAL A 178 -20.31 -44.29 16.62
N TYR A 179 -19.36 -45.20 16.43
CA TYR A 179 -19.64 -46.54 15.87
C TYR A 179 -18.84 -47.67 16.53
N GLY A 180 -19.34 -48.90 16.42
CA GLY A 180 -18.55 -50.14 16.58
C GLY A 180 -18.37 -50.72 17.97
N ALA A 181 -19.09 -50.23 18.99
CA ALA A 181 -18.94 -50.68 20.38
C ALA A 181 -19.17 -52.19 20.64
N ALA A 182 -19.78 -52.92 19.71
CA ALA A 182 -19.96 -54.37 19.76
C ALA A 182 -19.38 -55.15 18.55
N SER A 183 -18.60 -54.51 17.66
CA SER A 183 -18.15 -55.14 16.39
C SER A 183 -16.71 -54.83 16.00
N LYS A 184 -15.91 -55.90 15.82
CA LYS A 184 -14.48 -55.84 15.49
C LYS A 184 -14.16 -55.32 14.08
N THR A 185 -15.15 -55.19 13.21
CA THR A 185 -14.99 -54.83 11.79
C THR A 185 -15.97 -53.73 11.34
N ALA A 186 -16.62 -53.05 12.30
CA ALA A 186 -17.55 -51.97 12.00
C ALA A 186 -16.87 -50.77 11.34
N ARG A 187 -17.67 -49.98 10.62
CA ARG A 187 -17.25 -48.81 9.86
C ARG A 187 -18.08 -47.61 10.29
N GLY A 188 -17.45 -46.44 10.41
CA GLY A 188 -18.18 -45.22 10.73
C GLY A 188 -19.03 -44.76 9.55
N ILE A 189 -18.40 -44.60 8.39
CA ILE A 189 -19.06 -44.45 7.08
C ILE A 189 -18.42 -45.46 6.14
N GLY A 190 -19.18 -46.45 5.67
CA GLY A 190 -18.68 -47.58 4.91
C GLY A 190 -19.52 -47.91 3.68
N THR A 191 -18.88 -48.23 2.55
CA THR A 191 -19.55 -48.79 1.37
C THR A 191 -18.93 -50.11 0.93
N THR A 192 -19.76 -51.03 0.44
CA THR A 192 -19.31 -52.34 -0.07
C THR A 192 -18.99 -52.34 -1.56
N GLY A 193 -19.38 -51.30 -2.33
CA GLY A 193 -19.18 -51.27 -3.78
C GLY A 193 -19.15 -49.90 -4.49
N GLY A 194 -19.57 -48.81 -3.84
CA GLY A 194 -19.55 -47.45 -4.42
C GLY A 194 -18.39 -46.55 -3.93
N ASP A 195 -18.41 -45.28 -4.32
CA ASP A 195 -17.47 -44.26 -3.81
C ASP A 195 -18.01 -43.55 -2.56
N ILE A 196 -17.14 -42.94 -1.75
CA ILE A 196 -17.49 -42.02 -0.66
C ILE A 196 -17.08 -40.60 -1.04
N VAL A 197 -18.02 -39.65 -1.01
CA VAL A 197 -17.78 -38.23 -1.24
C VAL A 197 -18.27 -37.39 -0.05
N LEU A 198 -17.33 -36.86 0.73
CA LEU A 198 -17.61 -35.90 1.80
C LEU A 198 -17.34 -34.48 1.26
N LYS A 199 -18.38 -33.65 1.11
CA LYS A 199 -18.28 -32.35 0.42
C LYS A 199 -18.97 -31.20 1.14
N ASN A 200 -18.41 -29.99 1.00
CA ASN A 200 -18.87 -28.70 1.53
C ASN A 200 -19.23 -28.67 3.04
N SER A 201 -18.88 -29.71 3.80
CA SER A 201 -19.43 -29.99 5.12
C SER A 201 -18.55 -29.35 6.18
N LYS A 202 -19.13 -28.47 7.01
CA LYS A 202 -18.37 -27.65 7.97
C LYS A 202 -17.86 -28.45 9.17
N TYR A 203 -18.47 -29.59 9.47
CA TYR A 203 -18.02 -30.49 10.52
C TYR A 203 -18.53 -31.90 10.27
N ILE A 204 -17.64 -32.82 9.91
CA ILE A 204 -17.91 -34.26 9.96
C ILE A 204 -16.95 -34.88 10.97
N LYS A 205 -17.47 -35.48 12.04
CA LYS A 205 -16.66 -36.25 13.00
C LYS A 205 -17.12 -37.70 13.03
N VAL A 206 -16.23 -38.61 12.65
CA VAL A 206 -16.47 -40.05 12.62
C VAL A 206 -15.45 -40.71 13.55
N ARG A 207 -15.93 -41.25 14.67
CA ARG A 207 -15.10 -41.75 15.77
C ARG A 207 -15.51 -43.17 16.16
N SER A 208 -14.56 -44.08 16.27
CA SER A 208 -14.82 -45.41 16.83
C SER A 208 -15.08 -45.35 18.34
N SER A 209 -15.82 -46.31 18.87
CA SER A 209 -15.75 -46.65 20.29
C SER A 209 -14.30 -46.98 20.71
N ALA A 210 -14.01 -46.84 22.00
CA ALA A 210 -12.73 -47.27 22.58
C ALA A 210 -12.66 -48.79 22.81
N GLU A 211 -13.82 -49.44 22.93
CA GLU A 211 -13.98 -50.88 23.15
C GLU A 211 -14.76 -51.53 22.00
N GLY A 212 -14.73 -52.87 21.88
CA GLY A 212 -15.38 -53.64 20.80
C GLY A 212 -14.65 -53.65 19.45
N ILE A 213 -13.94 -52.58 19.13
CA ILE A 213 -13.28 -52.31 17.83
C ILE A 213 -11.98 -53.10 17.63
N GLY A 214 -11.83 -53.70 16.45
CA GLY A 214 -10.69 -54.52 16.02
C GLY A 214 -9.99 -53.94 14.79
N ALA A 215 -8.79 -54.43 14.46
CA ALA A 215 -7.93 -53.88 13.40
C ALA A 215 -8.51 -53.89 11.97
N GLY A 216 -9.64 -54.57 11.74
CA GLY A 216 -10.41 -54.52 10.49
C GLY A 216 -11.43 -53.38 10.41
N SER A 217 -11.57 -52.58 11.48
CA SER A 217 -12.34 -51.34 11.53
C SER A 217 -11.72 -50.25 10.67
N SER A 218 -12.53 -49.29 10.22
CA SER A 218 -12.06 -47.99 9.71
C SER A 218 -13.14 -46.93 9.89
N ALA A 219 -12.76 -45.69 10.22
CA ALA A 219 -13.74 -44.62 10.39
C ALA A 219 -14.42 -44.27 9.05
N ILE A 220 -13.65 -44.26 7.96
CA ILE A 220 -14.18 -44.14 6.60
C ILE A 220 -13.64 -45.32 5.76
N PHE A 221 -14.51 -46.09 5.11
CA PHE A 221 -14.15 -47.32 4.38
C PHE A 221 -14.80 -47.43 2.99
N ALA A 222 -14.00 -47.58 1.95
CA ALA A 222 -14.45 -47.90 0.59
C ALA A 222 -13.37 -48.70 -0.15
N GLY A 223 -13.26 -50.00 0.14
CA GLY A 223 -12.23 -50.86 -0.48
C GLY A 223 -12.63 -52.34 -0.68
N GLN A 224 -13.92 -52.68 -0.64
CA GLN A 224 -14.40 -54.05 -0.92
C GLN A 224 -14.49 -54.37 -2.42
N ALA A 225 -14.46 -53.36 -3.29
CA ALA A 225 -14.31 -53.48 -4.74
C ALA A 225 -13.04 -52.75 -5.21
N VAL A 226 -12.47 -53.21 -6.33
CA VAL A 226 -11.22 -52.65 -6.87
C VAL A 226 -11.47 -51.26 -7.46
N GLY A 227 -10.69 -50.27 -7.02
CA GLY A 227 -10.69 -48.92 -7.61
C GLY A 227 -11.69 -47.92 -7.02
N GLN A 228 -12.40 -48.27 -5.94
CA GLN A 228 -13.25 -47.35 -5.16
C GLN A 228 -12.48 -46.12 -4.67
N LYS A 229 -13.18 -45.03 -4.35
CA LYS A 229 -12.57 -43.75 -3.96
C LYS A 229 -13.17 -43.16 -2.70
N ILE A 230 -12.31 -42.55 -1.88
CA ILE A 230 -12.70 -41.68 -0.77
C ILE A 230 -12.26 -40.26 -1.11
N ARG A 231 -13.23 -39.39 -1.39
CA ARG A 231 -13.00 -37.99 -1.75
C ARG A 231 -13.51 -37.07 -0.65
N ILE A 232 -12.67 -36.11 -0.24
CA ILE A 232 -13.03 -35.09 0.76
C ILE A 232 -12.76 -33.70 0.19
N GLU A 233 -13.81 -32.95 -0.15
CA GLU A 233 -13.71 -31.66 -0.84
C GLU A 233 -14.39 -30.49 -0.08
N ASN A 234 -13.71 -29.34 0.04
CA ASN A 234 -14.19 -28.13 0.72
C ASN A 234 -14.78 -28.39 2.14
N SER A 235 -14.29 -29.41 2.85
CA SER A 235 -14.90 -29.91 4.08
C SER A 235 -13.91 -29.97 5.23
N HIS A 236 -14.40 -29.87 6.47
CA HIS A 236 -13.63 -30.22 7.66
C HIS A 236 -14.06 -31.61 8.18
N VAL A 237 -13.11 -32.55 8.29
CA VAL A 237 -13.38 -33.96 8.59
C VAL A 237 -12.41 -34.54 9.63
N ILE A 238 -12.95 -35.01 10.75
CA ILE A 238 -12.25 -35.72 11.82
C ILE A 238 -12.58 -37.21 11.71
N ALA A 239 -11.63 -38.02 11.23
CA ALA A 239 -11.72 -39.48 11.15
C ALA A 239 -10.82 -40.10 12.22
N ILE A 240 -11.40 -40.78 13.22
CA ILE A 240 -10.67 -41.40 14.33
C ILE A 240 -11.10 -42.86 14.49
N ASN A 241 -10.12 -43.76 14.48
CA ASN A 241 -10.32 -45.18 14.75
C ASN A 241 -9.27 -45.66 15.77
N GLU A 242 -9.73 -46.25 16.86
CA GLU A 242 -8.88 -46.68 17.97
C GLU A 242 -8.17 -48.02 17.72
N ASN A 243 -8.56 -48.78 16.69
CA ASN A 243 -7.90 -50.00 16.24
C ASN A 243 -8.08 -50.19 14.72
N GLY A 244 -7.00 -50.13 13.93
CA GLY A 244 -7.03 -50.10 12.46
C GLY A 244 -6.83 -48.70 11.85
N PRO A 245 -6.93 -48.56 10.51
CA PRO A 245 -6.81 -47.29 9.79
C PRO A 245 -7.93 -46.29 10.14
N ALA A 246 -7.69 -44.99 9.96
CA ALA A 246 -8.77 -44.00 10.04
C ALA A 246 -9.56 -43.92 8.72
N ILE A 247 -8.86 -43.86 7.58
CA ILE A 247 -9.43 -43.73 6.24
C ILE A 247 -8.86 -44.84 5.37
N ASN A 248 -9.71 -45.64 4.74
CA ASN A 248 -9.31 -46.90 4.11
C ASN A 248 -10.00 -47.15 2.76
N ALA A 249 -9.24 -47.03 1.68
CA ALA A 249 -9.66 -47.31 0.31
C ALA A 249 -9.05 -48.63 -0.25
N LEU A 250 -8.17 -49.31 0.48
CA LEU A 250 -7.42 -50.50 0.04
C LEU A 250 -6.75 -50.33 -1.35
N ALA A 251 -7.29 -50.96 -2.40
CA ALA A 251 -6.80 -50.85 -3.78
C ALA A 251 -7.24 -49.56 -4.51
N GLY A 252 -8.02 -48.72 -3.83
CA GLY A 252 -8.59 -47.46 -4.32
C GLY A 252 -7.71 -46.21 -4.13
N SER A 253 -8.33 -45.02 -4.23
CA SER A 253 -7.69 -43.71 -3.99
C SER A 253 -8.30 -42.92 -2.82
N ILE A 254 -7.47 -42.09 -2.18
CA ILE A 254 -7.89 -41.05 -1.21
C ILE A 254 -7.53 -39.68 -1.77
N ASP A 255 -8.55 -38.86 -2.04
CA ASP A 255 -8.42 -37.56 -2.73
C ASP A 255 -8.93 -36.41 -1.85
N LEU A 256 -8.01 -35.62 -1.29
CA LEU A 256 -8.31 -34.45 -0.45
C LEU A 256 -8.19 -33.16 -1.27
N VAL A 257 -9.24 -32.33 -1.29
CA VAL A 257 -9.29 -31.11 -2.13
C VAL A 257 -9.81 -29.90 -1.36
N SER A 258 -8.92 -28.97 -0.99
CA SER A 258 -9.25 -27.75 -0.25
C SER A 258 -10.03 -28.01 1.05
N SER A 259 -9.72 -29.13 1.70
CA SER A 259 -10.35 -29.64 2.91
C SER A 259 -9.39 -29.57 4.10
N ASP A 260 -9.94 -29.63 5.30
CA ASP A 260 -9.20 -29.67 6.57
C ASP A 260 -9.47 -31.01 7.27
N VAL A 261 -8.49 -31.92 7.26
CA VAL A 261 -8.69 -33.31 7.67
C VAL A 261 -7.86 -33.64 8.93
N ARG A 262 -8.43 -34.41 9.84
CA ARG A 262 -7.73 -35.07 10.96
C ARG A 262 -7.92 -36.57 10.82
N ALA A 263 -6.85 -37.32 10.59
CA ALA A 263 -6.88 -38.78 10.42
C ALA A 263 -6.05 -39.46 11.51
N VAL A 264 -6.71 -40.05 12.52
CA VAL A 264 -6.05 -40.69 13.66
C VAL A 264 -6.41 -42.17 13.72
N GLY A 265 -5.44 -43.03 13.42
CA GLY A 265 -5.59 -44.49 13.38
C GLY A 265 -4.63 -45.20 14.33
N ASN A 266 -4.68 -46.53 14.36
CA ASN A 266 -3.85 -47.35 15.22
C ASN A 266 -3.52 -48.70 14.53
N THR A 267 -2.42 -48.78 13.80
CA THR A 267 -1.96 -50.01 13.11
C THR A 267 -0.53 -50.36 13.52
N SER A 268 -0.28 -51.67 13.69
CA SER A 268 1.04 -52.22 14.02
C SER A 268 1.35 -53.50 13.24
N ASN A 269 0.93 -53.55 11.97
CA ASN A 269 0.91 -54.75 11.13
C ASN A 269 1.98 -54.72 10.01
N SER A 270 3.09 -54.02 10.25
CA SER A 270 4.16 -53.67 9.30
C SER A 270 3.79 -52.57 8.30
N LEU A 271 4.82 -52.01 7.64
CA LEU A 271 4.81 -50.73 6.90
C LEU A 271 3.80 -50.59 5.76
N VAL A 272 3.09 -51.67 5.40
CA VAL A 272 1.99 -51.67 4.41
C VAL A 272 0.74 -50.94 4.96
N TYR A 273 0.56 -50.90 6.27
CA TYR A 273 -0.60 -50.30 6.93
C TYR A 273 -0.29 -48.91 7.51
N GLY A 274 -1.33 -48.08 7.67
CA GLY A 274 -1.22 -46.73 8.23
C GLY A 274 -2.59 -46.12 8.54
N THR A 275 -2.61 -44.83 8.93
CA THR A 275 -3.89 -44.14 9.25
C THR A 275 -4.69 -43.77 8.00
N LEU A 276 -4.01 -43.47 6.88
CA LEU A 276 -4.60 -43.47 5.53
C LEU A 276 -4.09 -44.72 4.81
N LEU A 277 -4.99 -45.62 4.39
CA LEU A 277 -4.65 -46.85 3.67
C LEU A 277 -5.27 -46.84 2.26
N SER A 278 -4.43 -46.80 1.23
CA SER A 278 -4.82 -46.60 -0.17
C SER A 278 -3.69 -46.98 -1.12
N SER A 279 -3.99 -47.19 -2.41
CA SER A 279 -2.98 -47.33 -3.47
C SER A 279 -2.65 -46.01 -4.20
N GLY A 280 -3.35 -44.92 -3.86
CA GLY A 280 -3.09 -43.58 -4.38
C GLY A 280 -3.56 -42.47 -3.45
N TYR A 281 -2.74 -41.43 -3.26
CA TYR A 281 -2.96 -40.36 -2.31
C TYR A 281 -2.80 -38.99 -2.98
N THR A 282 -3.84 -38.16 -2.96
CA THR A 282 -3.81 -36.79 -3.50
C THR A 282 -4.17 -35.76 -2.42
N ILE A 283 -3.40 -34.69 -2.31
CA ILE A 283 -3.76 -33.49 -1.53
C ILE A 283 -3.64 -32.25 -2.42
N ASN A 284 -4.74 -31.50 -2.56
CA ASN A 284 -4.87 -30.36 -3.46
C ASN A 284 -5.35 -29.13 -2.66
N GLY A 285 -4.39 -28.37 -2.15
CA GLY A 285 -4.63 -27.33 -1.14
C GLY A 285 -5.19 -27.88 0.19
N GLY A 286 -5.51 -26.99 1.11
CA GLY A 286 -6.05 -27.37 2.43
C GLY A 286 -5.00 -27.95 3.37
N THR A 287 -5.44 -28.81 4.28
CA THR A 287 -4.70 -29.32 5.43
C THR A 287 -5.02 -30.78 5.73
N LEU A 288 -4.00 -31.58 6.01
CA LEU A 288 -4.13 -32.91 6.58
C LEU A 288 -3.29 -33.00 7.85
N PHE A 289 -3.92 -33.32 8.98
CA PHE A 289 -3.24 -33.92 10.12
C PHE A 289 -3.34 -35.44 10.02
N ALA A 290 -2.22 -36.15 10.05
CA ALA A 290 -2.18 -37.61 9.99
C ALA A 290 -1.37 -38.17 11.16
N LYS A 291 -1.95 -39.07 11.94
CA LYS A 291 -1.27 -39.75 13.04
C LYS A 291 -1.67 -41.22 13.12
N ASN A 292 -0.66 -42.08 13.24
CA ASN A 292 -0.84 -43.46 13.65
C ASN A 292 -0.37 -43.62 15.10
N LYS A 293 -1.21 -44.20 15.97
CA LYS A 293 -0.89 -44.51 17.37
C LYS A 293 -0.04 -45.78 17.53
N GLY A 294 -0.12 -46.70 16.56
CA GLY A 294 0.62 -47.97 16.54
C GLY A 294 2.03 -47.82 15.97
N SER A 295 2.68 -48.92 15.57
CA SER A 295 4.05 -48.87 15.04
C SER A 295 4.17 -48.25 13.66
N ASP A 296 3.20 -48.48 12.78
CA ASP A 296 3.37 -48.26 11.32
C ASP A 296 3.30 -46.77 10.92
N LEU A 297 3.50 -46.47 9.64
CA LEU A 297 3.49 -45.10 9.12
C LEU A 297 2.13 -44.39 9.33
N ALA A 298 2.15 -43.06 9.27
CA ALA A 298 0.90 -42.29 9.17
C ALA A 298 0.28 -42.46 7.76
N ILE A 299 1.10 -42.27 6.72
CA ILE A 299 0.77 -42.50 5.31
C ILE A 299 1.81 -43.52 4.79
N PRO A 300 1.42 -44.75 4.40
CA PRO A 300 2.34 -45.83 4.01
C PRO A 300 2.83 -45.69 2.55
N SER A 301 3.04 -44.46 2.07
CA SER A 301 3.49 -44.21 0.70
C SER A 301 4.92 -44.69 0.48
N VAL A 302 5.12 -45.54 -0.52
CA VAL A 302 6.43 -46.01 -0.99
C VAL A 302 6.87 -45.23 -2.24
N PRO A 303 8.14 -45.28 -2.68
CA PRO A 303 8.59 -44.54 -3.87
C PRO A 303 7.83 -44.84 -5.18
N SER A 304 7.18 -46.01 -5.29
CA SER A 304 6.29 -46.37 -6.41
C SER A 304 4.85 -45.88 -6.25
N GLN A 305 4.45 -45.43 -5.05
CA GLN A 305 3.12 -44.89 -4.72
C GLN A 305 3.26 -43.64 -3.81
N PRO A 306 3.91 -42.56 -4.29
CA PRO A 306 4.18 -41.37 -3.48
C PRO A 306 2.91 -40.55 -3.22
N LEU A 307 2.95 -39.75 -2.15
CA LEU A 307 1.93 -38.74 -1.86
C LEU A 307 2.01 -37.61 -2.91
N ARG A 308 0.89 -37.35 -3.60
CA ARG A 308 0.80 -36.33 -4.66
C ARG A 308 0.21 -35.04 -4.10
N ALA A 309 1.04 -34.02 -3.96
CA ALA A 309 0.68 -32.73 -3.38
C ALA A 309 0.61 -31.61 -4.43
N SER A 310 -0.34 -30.68 -4.26
CA SER A 310 -0.52 -29.56 -5.18
C SER A 310 -1.16 -28.35 -4.49
N ASN A 311 -1.04 -27.18 -5.11
CA ASN A 311 -1.63 -25.92 -4.64
C ASN A 311 -1.24 -25.56 -3.20
N SER A 312 0.02 -25.82 -2.82
CA SER A 312 0.60 -25.42 -1.52
C SER A 312 -0.15 -26.01 -0.31
N ALA A 313 -0.55 -27.27 -0.43
CA ALA A 313 -1.15 -28.04 0.66
C ALA A 313 -0.22 -28.12 1.89
N VAL A 314 -0.81 -28.37 3.06
CA VAL A 314 -0.07 -28.53 4.32
C VAL A 314 -0.36 -29.90 4.95
N LEU A 315 0.70 -30.66 5.24
CA LEU A 315 0.65 -31.92 5.98
C LEU A 315 1.27 -31.71 7.36
N TYR A 316 0.51 -32.05 8.41
CA TYR A 316 0.96 -32.13 9.79
C TYR A 316 1.01 -33.61 10.20
N ASP A 317 2.17 -34.23 10.07
CA ASP A 317 2.42 -35.62 10.47
C ASP A 317 2.69 -35.69 11.97
N GLY A 318 2.02 -36.61 12.66
CA GLY A 318 2.21 -36.93 14.07
C GLY A 318 3.45 -37.81 14.36
N LYS A 319 4.19 -38.23 13.32
CA LYS A 319 5.47 -38.96 13.39
C LYS A 319 6.58 -38.19 12.66
N GLU A 320 7.80 -38.72 12.75
CA GLU A 320 8.96 -38.29 11.99
C GLU A 320 9.59 -39.50 11.31
N GLN A 321 9.13 -39.82 10.10
CA GLN A 321 9.73 -40.81 9.20
C GLN A 321 9.67 -40.28 7.75
N GLY A 322 10.61 -40.71 6.90
CA GLY A 322 10.75 -40.18 5.55
C GLY A 322 9.56 -40.49 4.64
N LEU A 323 8.96 -39.46 4.05
CA LEU A 323 7.76 -39.59 3.21
C LEU A 323 8.09 -39.34 1.71
N PRO A 324 7.89 -40.32 0.82
CA PRO A 324 7.93 -40.12 -0.62
C PRO A 324 6.81 -39.18 -1.10
N VAL A 325 7.18 -37.95 -1.44
CA VAL A 325 6.26 -36.90 -1.93
C VAL A 325 6.65 -36.46 -3.34
N GLU A 326 5.64 -36.20 -4.16
CA GLU A 326 5.71 -35.49 -5.45
C GLU A 326 4.85 -34.22 -5.42
N GLY A 327 5.34 -33.13 -6.00
CA GLY A 327 4.61 -31.86 -6.12
C GLY A 327 4.84 -30.87 -4.96
N ASP A 328 3.84 -30.04 -4.68
CA ASP A 328 3.98 -28.83 -3.86
C ASP A 328 3.36 -29.00 -2.45
N LEU A 329 4.20 -29.20 -1.42
CA LEU A 329 3.79 -29.50 -0.04
C LEU A 329 4.61 -28.73 1.01
N ALA A 330 3.94 -28.20 2.03
CA ALA A 330 4.57 -27.89 3.32
C ALA A 330 4.31 -29.05 4.29
N TRP A 331 5.35 -29.79 4.67
CA TRP A 331 5.26 -30.97 5.52
C TRP A 331 5.90 -30.71 6.89
N TYR A 332 5.09 -30.77 7.94
CA TYR A 332 5.51 -30.66 9.33
C TYR A 332 5.53 -32.04 9.98
N VAL A 333 6.62 -32.41 10.66
CA VAL A 333 6.79 -33.69 11.36
C VAL A 333 6.65 -33.54 12.88
N SER A 334 6.32 -34.63 13.59
CA SER A 334 6.16 -34.67 15.05
C SER A 334 5.14 -33.67 15.61
N CYS A 335 4.00 -33.51 14.94
CA CYS A 335 2.92 -32.59 15.34
C CYS A 335 1.95 -33.23 16.35
N VAL A 336 1.32 -32.40 17.18
CA VAL A 336 0.30 -32.81 18.16
C VAL A 336 -1.04 -32.19 17.80
N TYR A 337 -2.09 -33.01 17.85
CA TYR A 337 -3.49 -32.62 17.68
C TYR A 337 -4.23 -32.89 18.99
N ASP A 338 -5.00 -31.91 19.47
CA ASP A 338 -5.99 -32.10 20.53
C ASP A 338 -7.39 -32.20 19.92
N GLU A 339 -8.04 -33.32 20.16
CA GLU A 339 -9.41 -33.59 19.71
C GLU A 339 -10.47 -32.76 20.43
N THR A 340 -10.14 -32.20 21.60
CA THR A 340 -11.06 -31.43 22.45
C THR A 340 -11.29 -30.02 21.90
N SER A 341 -10.21 -29.35 21.51
CA SER A 341 -10.20 -28.05 20.83
C SER A 341 -10.32 -28.15 19.30
N ASP A 342 -10.01 -29.31 18.74
CA ASP A 342 -9.78 -29.54 17.30
C ASP A 342 -8.56 -28.77 16.72
N GLU A 343 -7.62 -28.36 17.59
CA GLU A 343 -6.43 -27.62 17.21
C GLU A 343 -5.17 -28.51 17.12
N ILE A 344 -4.25 -28.12 16.23
CA ILE A 344 -2.89 -28.67 16.14
C ILE A 344 -2.02 -27.87 17.12
N THR A 345 -1.95 -28.36 18.35
CA THR A 345 -1.44 -27.66 19.55
C THR A 345 0.09 -27.66 19.69
N ASP A 346 0.80 -28.60 19.08
CA ASP A 346 2.25 -28.49 18.80
C ASP A 346 2.51 -28.71 17.31
N VAL A 347 3.35 -27.86 16.73
CA VAL A 347 3.82 -27.94 15.35
C VAL A 347 5.31 -28.19 15.41
N GLY A 348 5.78 -29.30 14.83
CA GLY A 348 7.20 -29.62 14.82
C GLY A 348 7.97 -28.95 13.69
N ARG A 349 8.99 -29.63 13.16
CA ARG A 349 9.85 -29.11 12.09
C ARG A 349 9.12 -29.16 10.76
N GLY A 350 9.10 -28.04 10.03
CA GLY A 350 8.56 -27.94 8.67
C GLY A 350 9.62 -28.18 7.59
N PHE A 351 9.20 -28.78 6.49
CA PHE A 351 9.95 -28.97 5.25
C PHE A 351 9.10 -28.48 4.07
N ILE A 352 9.70 -27.72 3.16
CA ILE A 352 9.05 -27.26 1.93
C ILE A 352 9.53 -28.11 0.76
N LEU A 353 8.57 -28.68 0.04
CA LEU A 353 8.76 -29.58 -1.10
C LEU A 353 8.10 -28.95 -2.33
N GLY A 354 8.80 -28.87 -3.45
CA GLY A 354 8.28 -28.27 -4.69
C GLY A 354 8.23 -26.74 -4.64
N ASN A 355 7.16 -26.16 -5.17
CA ASN A 355 6.95 -24.72 -5.31
C ASN A 355 5.76 -24.24 -4.46
N VAL A 356 6.02 -23.97 -3.18
CA VAL A 356 4.99 -23.61 -2.21
C VAL A 356 4.82 -22.10 -2.10
N MET A 357 3.57 -21.65 -2.15
CA MET A 357 3.15 -20.31 -1.77
C MET A 357 2.81 -20.28 -0.27
N TRP A 358 3.40 -19.36 0.49
CA TRP A 358 3.01 -19.17 1.89
C TRP A 358 1.53 -18.80 1.97
N ASN A 359 0.79 -19.50 2.83
CA ASN A 359 -0.64 -19.34 3.02
C ASN A 359 -1.01 -19.51 4.50
N ASP A 360 -2.27 -19.21 4.85
CA ASP A 360 -2.72 -19.10 6.25
C ASP A 360 -2.69 -20.44 7.02
N ASN A 361 -2.54 -21.58 6.33
CA ASN A 361 -2.35 -22.89 6.95
C ASN A 361 -0.90 -23.16 7.38
N MET A 362 0.06 -22.30 7.03
CA MET A 362 1.47 -22.41 7.40
C MET A 362 1.81 -21.53 8.61
N ARG A 363 2.51 -22.11 9.59
CA ARG A 363 3.05 -21.39 10.76
C ARG A 363 4.38 -21.97 11.23
N PHE A 364 5.09 -21.24 12.09
CA PHE A 364 6.22 -21.79 12.83
C PHE A 364 5.75 -22.59 14.05
N GLY A 365 6.61 -23.48 14.52
CA GLY A 365 6.52 -24.09 15.84
C GLY A 365 7.57 -23.52 16.79
N THR A 366 7.29 -23.57 18.09
CA THR A 366 8.19 -23.10 19.16
C THR A 366 9.52 -23.84 19.10
N LYS A 367 10.62 -23.10 18.89
CA LYS A 367 11.99 -23.64 18.69
C LYS A 367 12.08 -24.66 17.55
N LYS A 368 11.39 -24.43 16.42
CA LYS A 368 11.46 -25.31 15.22
C LYS A 368 11.92 -24.57 13.97
N SER A 369 12.51 -25.33 13.06
CA SER A 369 12.85 -24.91 11.69
C SER A 369 11.64 -24.97 10.75
N ILE A 370 11.60 -24.10 9.75
CA ILE A 370 11.06 -24.42 8.42
C ILE A 370 12.24 -24.50 7.45
N THR A 371 12.51 -25.69 6.91
CA THR A 371 13.58 -25.93 5.94
C THR A 371 13.02 -25.93 4.52
N ILE A 372 13.67 -25.24 3.59
CA ILE A 372 13.26 -25.18 2.18
C ILE A 372 14.11 -26.15 1.38
N GLY A 373 13.47 -27.18 0.83
CA GLY A 373 14.12 -28.37 0.26
C GLY A 373 14.16 -29.51 1.28
N TYR A 374 14.39 -30.72 0.77
CA TYR A 374 14.53 -31.94 1.57
C TYR A 374 15.51 -32.87 0.88
N VAL A 375 16.58 -33.25 1.59
CA VAL A 375 17.73 -33.97 1.03
C VAL A 375 18.20 -33.25 -0.25
N ASP A 376 18.30 -33.94 -1.38
CA ASP A 376 18.85 -33.46 -2.65
C ASP A 376 17.86 -32.59 -3.46
N LYS A 377 16.58 -32.60 -3.10
CA LYS A 377 15.51 -31.95 -3.88
C LYS A 377 15.47 -30.42 -3.65
N PRO A 378 15.81 -29.59 -4.65
CA PRO A 378 15.63 -28.14 -4.56
C PRO A 378 14.14 -27.79 -4.48
N SER A 379 13.79 -26.80 -3.66
CA SER A 379 12.41 -26.32 -3.51
C SER A 379 12.35 -24.80 -3.37
N THR A 380 11.19 -24.22 -3.67
CA THR A 380 10.96 -22.77 -3.58
C THR A 380 9.81 -22.48 -2.63
N LEU A 381 10.05 -21.64 -1.62
CA LEU A 381 9.01 -21.00 -0.82
C LEU A 381 8.82 -19.56 -1.28
N THR A 382 7.61 -19.20 -1.71
CA THR A 382 7.27 -17.84 -2.14
C THR A 382 6.28 -17.20 -1.17
N ILE A 383 6.67 -16.08 -0.55
CA ILE A 383 5.79 -15.29 0.32
C ILE A 383 4.99 -14.31 -0.57
N PRO A 384 3.65 -14.39 -0.60
CA PRO A 384 2.83 -13.57 -1.48
C PRO A 384 2.88 -12.07 -1.16
N LYS A 385 2.58 -11.24 -2.17
CA LYS A 385 2.53 -9.79 -2.01
C LYS A 385 1.35 -9.35 -1.14
N GLY A 386 1.65 -8.78 0.01
CA GLY A 386 0.66 -8.31 0.99
C GLY A 386 0.45 -9.28 2.16
N VAL A 387 1.09 -10.45 2.14
CA VAL A 387 1.26 -11.30 3.32
C VAL A 387 2.40 -10.73 4.17
N THR A 388 2.28 -10.88 5.49
CA THR A 388 3.38 -10.69 6.45
C THR A 388 3.64 -12.01 7.14
N VAL A 389 4.90 -12.43 7.18
CA VAL A 389 5.37 -13.55 8.00
C VAL A 389 6.07 -12.98 9.23
N GLU A 390 5.48 -13.21 10.39
CA GLU A 390 6.11 -12.94 11.69
C GLU A 390 6.89 -14.20 12.09
N MET A 391 8.21 -14.10 12.27
CA MET A 391 9.01 -15.16 12.88
C MET A 391 8.99 -14.95 14.39
N THR A 392 8.54 -15.93 15.17
CA THR A 392 8.37 -15.84 16.63
C THR A 392 8.97 -17.06 17.35
N ASP A 393 8.88 -17.10 18.67
CA ASP A 393 9.06 -18.33 19.47
C ASP A 393 10.38 -19.08 19.26
N LYS A 394 11.45 -18.34 18.96
CA LYS A 394 12.81 -18.84 18.67
C LYS A 394 12.87 -19.82 17.49
N SER A 395 11.97 -19.61 16.52
CA SER A 395 11.92 -20.35 15.25
C SER A 395 12.90 -19.82 14.21
N TRP A 396 13.18 -20.59 13.16
CA TRP A 396 14.09 -20.19 12.10
C TRP A 396 13.72 -20.74 10.71
N PHE A 397 14.18 -20.05 9.67
CA PHE A 397 14.21 -20.60 8.31
C PHE A 397 15.59 -21.19 8.00
N ASN A 398 15.60 -22.35 7.35
CA ASN A 398 16.76 -22.87 6.64
C ASN A 398 16.45 -22.82 5.13
N VAL A 399 17.15 -21.99 4.37
CA VAL A 399 17.02 -21.92 2.91
C VAL A 399 18.11 -22.81 2.32
N GLY A 400 17.72 -24.00 1.88
CA GLY A 400 18.66 -25.09 1.58
C GLY A 400 19.08 -25.87 2.82
N ASN A 401 20.15 -26.65 2.67
CA ASN A 401 20.74 -27.47 3.73
C ASN A 401 22.27 -27.55 3.55
N GLN A 402 22.99 -28.02 4.58
CA GLN A 402 24.45 -28.16 4.56
C GLN A 402 24.93 -29.38 3.75
N ASP A 403 24.27 -30.52 3.91
CA ASP A 403 24.56 -31.76 3.19
C ASP A 403 23.27 -32.61 2.99
N PRO A 404 22.92 -32.99 1.75
CA PRO A 404 23.42 -32.40 0.51
C PRO A 404 23.01 -30.92 0.39
N GLN A 405 23.49 -30.25 -0.65
CA GLN A 405 23.26 -28.82 -0.91
C GLN A 405 22.19 -28.61 -2.00
N PRO A 406 20.87 -28.69 -1.69
CA PRO A 406 19.82 -28.41 -2.67
C PRO A 406 19.81 -26.93 -3.05
N LYS A 407 19.56 -26.63 -4.33
CA LYS A 407 19.46 -25.27 -4.90
C LYS A 407 18.12 -24.61 -4.58
N SER A 408 17.82 -24.49 -3.29
CA SER A 408 16.54 -24.02 -2.76
C SER A 408 16.43 -22.49 -2.73
N ARG A 409 15.19 -21.99 -2.66
CA ARG A 409 14.90 -20.55 -2.80
C ARG A 409 13.83 -20.04 -1.84
N LEU A 410 14.10 -18.89 -1.21
CA LEU A 410 13.09 -18.10 -0.49
C LEU A 410 12.80 -16.83 -1.30
N ILE A 411 11.60 -16.69 -1.84
CA ILE A 411 11.19 -15.53 -2.65
C ILE A 411 10.20 -14.68 -1.85
N ASN A 412 10.68 -13.60 -1.24
CA ASN A 412 9.83 -12.67 -0.50
C ASN A 412 9.26 -11.57 -1.41
N ASN A 413 7.93 -11.57 -1.61
CA ASN A 413 7.21 -10.46 -2.25
C ASN A 413 6.32 -9.67 -1.25
N GLY A 414 6.27 -10.13 0.01
CA GLY A 414 5.47 -9.57 1.09
C GLY A 414 6.32 -8.85 2.14
N THR A 415 6.07 -9.14 3.41
CA THR A 415 6.90 -8.68 4.54
C THR A 415 7.40 -9.90 5.32
N VAL A 416 8.66 -9.91 5.73
CA VAL A 416 9.19 -10.84 6.75
C VAL A 416 9.72 -10.02 7.92
N ASN A 417 9.25 -10.33 9.12
CA ASN A 417 9.74 -9.75 10.37
C ASN A 417 10.48 -10.83 11.15
N ILE A 418 11.75 -10.56 11.46
CA ILE A 418 12.64 -11.47 12.17
C ILE A 418 12.82 -10.89 13.57
N ASN A 419 12.10 -11.47 14.54
CA ASN A 419 12.06 -11.01 15.94
C ASN A 419 13.19 -11.63 16.78
N ASP A 420 13.21 -11.27 18.05
CA ASP A 420 14.19 -11.71 19.05
C ASP A 420 14.40 -13.23 19.07
N GLU A 421 15.67 -13.65 19.10
CA GLU A 421 16.14 -15.05 19.01
C GLU A 421 15.60 -15.86 17.80
N THR A 422 15.11 -15.21 16.73
CA THR A 422 14.74 -15.87 15.46
C THR A 422 15.73 -15.56 14.35
N PHE A 423 15.94 -16.50 13.42
CA PHE A 423 16.99 -16.37 12.41
C PHE A 423 16.66 -16.98 11.04
N ILE A 424 17.37 -16.55 10.01
CA ILE A 424 17.35 -17.18 8.68
C ILE A 424 18.76 -17.59 8.28
N ASN A 425 18.96 -18.88 8.05
CA ASN A 425 20.16 -19.42 7.41
C ASN A 425 19.92 -19.51 5.89
N ASN A 426 20.75 -18.88 5.07
CA ASN A 426 20.85 -19.19 3.65
C ASN A 426 22.08 -20.06 3.43
N TYR A 427 21.89 -21.33 3.06
CA TYR A 427 22.99 -22.26 2.82
C TYR A 427 23.59 -22.05 1.42
N PRO A 428 24.80 -22.58 1.16
CA PRO A 428 25.41 -22.53 -0.15
C PRO A 428 24.56 -23.17 -1.26
N ASP A 429 24.79 -22.73 -2.50
CA ASP A 429 23.98 -23.06 -3.69
C ASP A 429 22.48 -22.62 -3.60
N SER A 430 22.00 -22.14 -2.45
CA SER A 430 20.64 -21.61 -2.24
C SER A 430 20.57 -20.07 -2.29
N ALA A 431 19.35 -19.55 -2.51
CA ALA A 431 19.14 -18.11 -2.71
C ALA A 431 17.93 -17.51 -1.97
N ILE A 432 18.14 -16.39 -1.29
CA ILE A 432 17.06 -15.50 -0.81
C ILE A 432 16.86 -14.38 -1.84
N VAL A 433 15.63 -14.16 -2.29
CA VAL A 433 15.27 -13.06 -3.20
C VAL A 433 14.21 -12.19 -2.53
N ASN A 434 14.63 -11.01 -2.05
CA ASN A 434 13.75 -10.03 -1.43
C ASN A 434 13.27 -8.98 -2.45
N ASN A 435 12.03 -9.11 -2.92
CA ASN A 435 11.31 -8.10 -3.71
C ASN A 435 10.36 -7.25 -2.84
N GLY A 436 10.18 -7.63 -1.57
CA GLY A 436 9.25 -7.06 -0.61
C GLY A 436 9.95 -6.22 0.47
N ALA A 437 9.63 -6.50 1.72
CA ALA A 437 10.30 -5.96 2.89
C ALA A 437 10.84 -7.08 3.79
N ILE A 438 12.09 -6.95 4.25
CA ILE A 438 12.66 -7.74 5.35
C ILE A 438 13.03 -6.78 6.49
N ASN A 439 12.46 -7.00 7.67
CA ASN A 439 12.78 -6.26 8.88
C ASN A 439 13.49 -7.21 9.85
N ILE A 440 14.80 -7.04 10.02
CA ILE A 440 15.51 -7.64 11.14
C ILE A 440 15.27 -6.72 12.34
N LEU A 441 14.64 -7.25 13.38
CA LEU A 441 14.32 -6.52 14.61
C LEU A 441 15.39 -6.84 15.67
N ASN A 442 15.27 -6.26 16.87
CA ASN A 442 16.22 -6.52 17.96
C ASN A 442 16.31 -8.03 18.26
N GLY A 443 17.52 -8.58 18.29
CA GLY A 443 17.79 -10.00 18.50
C GLY A 443 17.51 -10.92 17.30
N GLY A 444 16.89 -10.41 16.24
CA GLY A 444 16.69 -11.15 14.98
C GLY A 444 17.98 -11.22 14.16
N GLN A 445 18.16 -12.30 13.39
CA GLN A 445 19.39 -12.55 12.65
C GLN A 445 19.17 -13.09 11.22
N ILE A 446 20.10 -12.79 10.30
CA ILE A 446 20.23 -13.50 9.02
C ILE A 446 21.71 -13.86 8.81
N PHE A 447 21.96 -15.10 8.43
CA PHE A 447 23.27 -15.62 8.07
C PHE A 447 23.25 -16.07 6.62
N ASN A 448 23.92 -15.33 5.73
CA ASN A 448 24.18 -15.76 4.36
C ASN A 448 25.47 -16.57 4.34
N LEU A 449 25.37 -17.88 4.55
CA LEU A 449 26.46 -18.78 4.95
C LEU A 449 27.42 -19.13 3.81
N TYR A 450 28.60 -19.62 4.19
CA TYR A 450 29.61 -20.17 3.28
C TYR A 450 30.15 -21.51 3.82
N ILE A 451 30.41 -22.49 2.93
CA ILE A 451 31.03 -23.77 3.29
C ILE A 451 32.40 -23.86 2.64
N LEU A 452 33.44 -23.83 3.50
CA LEU A 452 34.86 -23.93 3.15
C LEU A 452 35.17 -25.18 2.29
N ALA A 453 34.66 -26.35 2.68
CA ALA A 453 34.98 -27.62 2.02
C ALA A 453 34.47 -27.73 0.58
N SER A 454 33.46 -26.93 0.19
CA SER A 454 32.90 -26.91 -1.16
C SER A 454 33.13 -25.59 -1.90
N SER A 455 33.86 -24.64 -1.29
CA SER A 455 34.13 -23.29 -1.79
C SER A 455 32.90 -22.56 -2.36
N LYS A 456 31.78 -22.57 -1.62
CA LYS A 456 30.50 -21.98 -2.05
C LYS A 456 29.84 -21.16 -0.94
N GLY A 457 29.25 -20.04 -1.33
CA GLY A 457 28.36 -19.22 -0.50
C GLY A 457 26.89 -19.34 -0.91
N GLY A 458 25.99 -18.92 -0.02
CA GLY A 458 24.62 -18.60 -0.37
C GLY A 458 24.52 -17.26 -1.10
N VAL A 459 23.48 -17.08 -1.92
CA VAL A 459 23.21 -15.80 -2.61
C VAL A 459 22.03 -15.05 -1.98
N PHE A 460 22.27 -13.87 -1.43
CA PHE A 460 21.20 -12.96 -0.99
C PHE A 460 20.97 -11.87 -2.04
N GLN A 461 19.77 -11.75 -2.59
CA GLN A 461 19.40 -10.70 -3.54
C GLN A 461 18.35 -9.76 -2.92
N ASN A 462 18.72 -8.50 -2.72
CA ASN A 462 17.82 -7.45 -2.24
C ASN A 462 17.41 -6.51 -3.38
N ASN A 463 16.21 -6.71 -3.92
CA ASN A 463 15.55 -5.82 -4.89
C ASN A 463 14.54 -4.86 -4.23
N GLY A 464 14.11 -5.18 -3.00
CA GLY A 464 13.10 -4.47 -2.22
C GLY A 464 13.70 -3.58 -1.14
N LYS A 465 13.08 -3.60 0.05
CA LYS A 465 13.64 -2.96 1.25
C LYS A 465 14.13 -4.01 2.25
N MET A 466 15.28 -3.74 2.83
CA MET A 466 15.76 -4.38 4.04
C MET A 466 15.94 -3.32 5.14
N THR A 467 15.71 -3.69 6.39
CA THR A 467 15.98 -2.82 7.54
C THR A 467 16.49 -3.65 8.69
N ILE A 468 17.69 -3.32 9.17
CA ILE A 468 18.33 -3.94 10.32
C ILE A 468 18.16 -2.95 11.47
N SER A 469 17.29 -3.28 12.41
CA SER A 469 17.03 -2.46 13.59
C SER A 469 18.21 -2.54 14.56
N GLN A 470 18.33 -1.60 15.49
CA GLN A 470 19.30 -1.71 16.59
C GLN A 470 19.16 -3.08 17.29
N GLY A 471 20.29 -3.78 17.45
CA GLY A 471 20.35 -5.14 18.00
C GLY A 471 19.96 -6.28 17.05
N GLY A 472 19.49 -5.98 15.83
CA GLY A 472 19.36 -6.98 14.76
C GLY A 472 20.70 -7.22 14.05
N THR A 473 20.88 -8.39 13.42
CA THR A 473 22.15 -8.77 12.75
C THR A 473 21.94 -9.30 11.32
N TYR A 474 22.73 -8.82 10.37
CA TYR A 474 22.97 -9.47 9.07
C TYR A 474 24.45 -9.84 8.95
N GLN A 475 24.76 -11.10 8.62
CA GLN A 475 26.13 -11.56 8.36
C GLN A 475 26.24 -12.16 6.95
N ASN A 476 27.16 -11.61 6.16
CA ASN A 476 27.43 -11.99 4.77
C ASN A 476 28.75 -12.77 4.66
N GLN A 477 28.67 -14.10 4.50
CA GLN A 477 29.81 -14.99 4.22
C GLN A 477 29.82 -15.47 2.77
N GLY A 478 28.65 -15.58 2.14
CA GLY A 478 28.46 -15.64 0.69
C GLY A 478 28.07 -14.29 0.09
N ARG A 479 27.66 -14.30 -1.17
CA ARG A 479 27.42 -13.11 -1.99
C ARG A 479 26.09 -12.40 -1.71
N LEU A 480 26.14 -11.07 -1.57
CA LEU A 480 24.98 -10.17 -1.55
C LEU A 480 24.90 -9.39 -2.87
N ILE A 481 23.72 -9.35 -3.49
CA ILE A 481 23.38 -8.49 -4.63
C ILE A 481 22.30 -7.51 -4.17
N ASN A 482 22.64 -6.24 -3.98
CA ASN A 482 21.72 -5.18 -3.54
C ASN A 482 21.40 -4.20 -4.68
N ASP A 483 20.20 -4.31 -5.25
CA ASP A 483 19.63 -3.33 -6.18
C ASP A 483 18.51 -2.48 -5.54
N GLY A 484 18.16 -2.79 -4.28
CA GLY A 484 17.10 -2.13 -3.51
C GLY A 484 17.63 -1.09 -2.52
N THR A 485 17.19 -1.19 -1.27
CA THR A 485 17.69 -0.35 -0.16
C THR A 485 17.86 -1.17 1.10
N ILE A 486 18.98 -0.98 1.80
CA ILE A 486 19.26 -1.55 3.13
C ILE A 486 19.49 -0.40 4.11
N ASP A 487 18.65 -0.29 5.14
CA ASP A 487 18.86 0.65 6.26
C ASP A 487 19.41 -0.14 7.47
N ALA A 488 20.69 0.04 7.79
CA ALA A 488 21.42 -0.69 8.82
C ALA A 488 21.68 0.16 10.08
N PHE A 489 20.78 0.04 11.06
CA PHE A 489 20.92 0.60 12.41
C PHE A 489 21.40 -0.44 13.45
N GLY A 490 21.34 -1.72 13.10
CA GLY A 490 21.98 -2.82 13.82
C GLY A 490 23.29 -3.26 13.16
N THR A 491 23.72 -4.48 13.45
CA THR A 491 24.96 -5.06 12.93
C THR A 491 24.77 -5.52 11.49
N PHE A 492 25.52 -4.94 10.56
CA PHE A 492 25.76 -5.51 9.24
C PHE A 492 27.23 -5.93 9.19
N SER A 493 27.52 -7.21 8.95
CA SER A 493 28.88 -7.74 8.81
C SER A 493 29.11 -8.39 7.45
N GLU A 494 30.27 -8.15 6.84
CA GLU A 494 30.73 -8.79 5.60
C GLU A 494 32.08 -9.46 5.83
N ILE A 495 32.23 -10.74 5.46
CA ILE A 495 33.40 -11.55 5.82
C ILE A 495 34.36 -11.65 4.63
N LYS A 496 35.21 -10.64 4.46
CA LYS A 496 36.22 -10.52 3.39
C LYS A 496 37.51 -11.31 3.69
N LEU A 497 37.36 -12.53 4.20
CA LEU A 497 38.47 -13.47 4.43
C LEU A 497 38.77 -14.24 3.14
N SER A 498 40.03 -14.59 2.89
CA SER A 498 40.49 -15.24 1.64
C SER A 498 39.76 -16.52 1.23
N ASN A 499 39.13 -17.20 2.20
CA ASN A 499 38.44 -18.48 2.02
C ASN A 499 36.91 -18.30 2.12
N TYR A 500 36.38 -17.11 1.87
CA TYR A 500 34.96 -16.76 1.96
C TYR A 500 34.56 -15.93 0.73
N ASP A 501 33.32 -16.09 0.24
CA ASP A 501 32.73 -15.28 -0.84
C ASP A 501 31.92 -14.11 -0.24
N GLY A 502 32.46 -13.47 0.80
CA GLY A 502 31.84 -12.31 1.45
C GLY A 502 31.95 -11.09 0.57
N THR A 503 31.02 -10.98 -0.39
CA THR A 503 31.03 -9.96 -1.45
C THR A 503 29.70 -9.19 -1.52
N ILE A 504 29.76 -7.91 -1.91
CA ILE A 504 28.60 -7.04 -2.14
C ILE A 504 28.62 -6.48 -3.57
N ASP A 505 27.59 -6.82 -4.34
CA ASP A 505 27.30 -6.36 -5.70
C ASP A 505 26.04 -5.48 -5.74
N GLY A 506 25.83 -4.80 -6.87
CA GLY A 506 24.55 -4.18 -7.25
C GLY A 506 24.61 -2.66 -7.37
N LYS A 507 23.43 -2.03 -7.55
CA LYS A 507 23.29 -0.56 -7.71
C LYS A 507 22.32 0.08 -6.71
N GLY A 508 21.93 -0.67 -5.69
CA GLY A 508 21.07 -0.25 -4.59
C GLY A 508 21.85 0.52 -3.52
N VAL A 509 21.11 1.13 -2.59
CA VAL A 509 21.70 1.94 -1.51
C VAL A 509 21.84 1.09 -0.24
N ILE A 510 22.96 1.24 0.46
CA ILE A 510 23.15 0.80 1.85
C ILE A 510 23.33 2.08 2.69
N ASN A 511 22.61 2.18 3.81
CA ASN A 511 22.70 3.29 4.76
C ASN A 511 23.10 2.73 6.12
N GLY A 512 24.29 3.05 6.63
CA GLY A 512 24.75 2.59 7.94
C GLY A 512 26.20 2.10 7.94
N PHE A 513 26.59 1.44 9.04
CA PHE A 513 27.92 0.83 9.15
C PHE A 513 27.90 -0.59 8.56
N LEU A 514 28.73 -0.79 7.55
CA LEU A 514 29.20 -2.08 7.05
C LEU A 514 30.44 -2.48 7.86
N VAL A 515 30.37 -3.59 8.61
CA VAL A 515 31.50 -4.10 9.41
C VAL A 515 32.22 -5.17 8.60
N GLU A 516 33.29 -4.78 7.91
CA GLU A 516 34.09 -5.69 7.09
C GLU A 516 35.09 -6.44 7.97
N MET A 517 35.07 -7.77 7.93
CA MET A 517 36.00 -8.63 8.66
C MET A 517 37.08 -9.18 7.73
N HIS A 518 38.23 -8.54 7.75
CA HIS A 518 39.46 -8.95 7.04
C HIS A 518 40.30 -9.87 7.93
N SER A 519 41.44 -10.37 7.44
CA SER A 519 42.34 -11.24 8.21
C SER A 519 43.06 -10.50 9.34
N ASP A 520 43.48 -9.27 9.08
CA ASP A 520 44.28 -8.37 9.92
C ASP A 520 43.47 -7.22 10.56
N ALA A 521 42.27 -6.94 10.04
CA ALA A 521 41.47 -5.79 10.43
C ALA A 521 39.97 -6.11 10.55
N ILE A 522 39.27 -5.28 11.33
CA ILE A 522 37.83 -5.07 11.26
C ILE A 522 37.63 -3.61 10.84
N VAL A 523 36.92 -3.37 9.75
CA VAL A 523 36.71 -2.03 9.18
C VAL A 523 35.24 -1.64 9.37
N HIS A 524 35.00 -0.55 10.10
CA HIS A 524 33.70 0.09 10.20
C HIS A 524 33.54 1.05 9.03
N ALA A 525 33.07 0.54 7.89
CA ALA A 525 32.83 1.33 6.69
C ALA A 525 31.45 2.01 6.75
N ALA A 526 31.43 3.33 6.80
CA ALA A 526 30.20 4.13 6.69
C ALA A 526 29.75 4.19 5.22
N SER A 527 28.55 3.68 4.95
CA SER A 527 27.93 3.65 3.60
C SER A 527 26.65 4.47 3.57
N GLY A 528 26.41 5.18 2.46
CA GLY A 528 25.22 6.01 2.25
C GLY A 528 25.01 7.04 3.36
N GLN A 529 23.88 6.99 4.06
CA GLN A 529 23.65 7.81 5.26
C GLN A 529 23.93 7.00 6.55
N THR A 530 25.09 7.22 7.16
CA THR A 530 25.52 6.55 8.41
C THR A 530 25.40 7.49 9.60
N THR A 531 25.18 6.96 10.80
CA THR A 531 25.16 7.77 12.02
C THR A 531 25.67 6.98 13.23
N LEU A 532 26.72 7.49 13.88
CA LEU A 532 27.13 7.07 15.23
C LEU A 532 26.26 7.84 16.25
N LYS A 533 25.52 7.12 17.08
CA LYS A 533 24.44 7.66 17.92
C LYS A 533 24.93 8.20 19.26
N THR A 534 24.23 9.21 19.80
CA THR A 534 24.47 9.75 21.15
C THR A 534 24.69 8.62 22.18
N LYS A 535 25.76 8.73 22.97
CA LYS A 535 26.33 7.73 23.91
C LYS A 535 27.04 6.52 23.30
N GLN A 536 27.18 6.41 21.99
CA GLN A 536 28.09 5.42 21.38
C GLN A 536 29.52 5.96 21.34
N ILE A 537 30.48 5.06 21.59
CA ILE A 537 31.91 5.30 21.42
C ILE A 537 32.43 4.31 20.38
N LEU A 538 33.07 4.80 19.32
CA LEU A 538 33.80 3.99 18.34
C LEU A 538 35.29 4.09 18.64
N THR A 539 35.80 3.17 19.44
CA THR A 539 37.23 3.10 19.78
C THR A 539 38.00 2.37 18.68
N LEU A 540 38.94 3.08 18.05
CA LEU A 540 39.83 2.56 17.02
C LEU A 540 41.14 2.04 17.64
N LYS A 541 41.83 1.14 16.93
CA LYS A 541 43.13 0.59 17.37
C LYS A 541 43.95 0.03 16.20
N PRO A 542 45.29 0.02 16.29
CA PRO A 542 46.16 -0.59 15.29
C PRO A 542 46.12 -2.12 15.40
N ALA A 543 46.73 -2.82 14.44
CA ALA A 543 47.02 -4.25 14.58
C ALA A 543 48.18 -4.44 15.56
N VAL A 544 48.07 -5.39 16.51
CA VAL A 544 49.07 -5.62 17.56
C VAL A 544 49.26 -7.12 17.77
N GLY A 545 50.36 -7.66 17.23
CA GLY A 545 50.62 -9.11 17.20
C GLY A 545 49.52 -9.82 16.42
N SER A 546 48.79 -10.73 17.07
CA SER A 546 47.62 -11.42 16.50
C SER A 546 46.30 -10.64 16.62
N ASN A 547 46.28 -9.49 17.31
CA ASN A 547 45.06 -8.68 17.43
C ASN A 547 44.80 -7.86 16.18
N LYS A 548 43.60 -8.01 15.62
CA LYS A 548 43.14 -7.22 14.47
C LYS A 548 43.01 -5.73 14.79
N ALA A 549 43.34 -4.88 13.83
CA ALA A 549 43.02 -3.46 13.86
C ALA A 549 41.49 -3.22 13.92
N MET A 550 41.08 -2.10 14.52
CA MET A 550 39.71 -1.57 14.39
C MET A 550 39.79 -0.26 13.62
N LYS A 551 39.40 -0.28 12.34
CA LYS A 551 39.50 0.85 11.41
C LYS A 551 38.15 1.53 11.18
N LEU A 552 38.19 2.81 10.82
CA LEU A 552 37.07 3.59 10.32
C LEU A 552 37.31 3.90 8.84
N LYS A 553 36.32 3.63 7.98
CA LYS A 553 36.29 4.16 6.60
C LYS A 553 35.00 4.95 6.36
N VAL A 554 35.07 6.07 5.66
CA VAL A 554 33.90 6.74 5.06
C VAL A 554 34.04 6.60 3.56
N LEU A 555 33.07 5.92 2.92
CA LEU A 555 33.10 5.59 1.50
C LEU A 555 32.74 6.80 0.61
N GLU A 556 33.18 6.80 -0.64
CA GLU A 556 32.78 7.81 -1.64
C GLU A 556 31.25 7.93 -1.75
N GLY A 557 30.71 9.15 -1.69
CA GLY A 557 29.29 9.43 -1.72
C GLY A 557 28.54 9.09 -0.42
N ALA A 558 29.23 8.58 0.60
CA ALA A 558 28.66 8.37 1.93
C ALA A 558 28.77 9.62 2.81
N ARG A 559 28.09 9.59 3.95
CA ARG A 559 28.17 10.60 4.99
C ARG A 559 28.06 9.94 6.36
N LEU A 560 29.10 10.05 7.16
CA LEU A 560 29.05 9.67 8.58
C LEU A 560 28.69 10.90 9.42
N VAL A 561 27.64 10.80 10.23
CA VAL A 561 27.33 11.79 11.27
C VAL A 561 27.65 11.20 12.65
N VAL A 562 28.49 11.87 13.42
CA VAL A 562 28.66 11.62 14.86
C VAL A 562 27.70 12.56 15.59
N GLU A 563 26.66 12.01 16.21
CA GLU A 563 25.69 12.80 16.97
C GLU A 563 26.30 13.45 18.21
N GLU A 564 25.67 14.50 18.71
CA GLU A 564 26.02 15.14 20.00
C GLU A 564 26.11 14.08 21.11
N GLY A 565 27.20 14.10 21.89
CA GLY A 565 27.47 13.09 22.92
C GLY A 565 27.82 11.69 22.41
N ALA A 566 28.16 11.53 21.13
CA ALA A 566 28.85 10.35 20.59
C ALA A 566 30.34 10.66 20.36
N VAL A 567 31.21 9.64 20.40
CA VAL A 567 32.66 9.81 20.33
C VAL A 567 33.28 8.85 19.32
N ILE A 568 34.16 9.35 18.44
CA ILE A 568 35.16 8.51 17.76
C ILE A 568 36.46 8.65 18.54
N ASP A 569 36.98 7.55 19.08
CA ASP A 569 38.18 7.53 19.90
C ASP A 569 39.32 6.84 19.16
N ALA A 570 40.16 7.64 18.50
CA ALA A 570 41.45 7.21 17.97
C ALA A 570 42.58 7.38 19.00
N ARG A 571 42.46 8.37 19.89
CA ARG A 571 43.47 8.78 20.87
C ARG A 571 43.90 7.65 21.81
N THR A 572 43.01 6.78 22.27
CA THR A 572 43.33 5.80 23.33
C THR A 572 44.32 4.70 22.89
N ASN A 573 44.38 4.34 21.60
CA ASN A 573 45.21 3.21 21.13
C ASN A 573 46.12 3.52 19.94
N LEU A 574 46.00 4.69 19.31
CA LEU A 574 46.79 5.05 18.13
C LEU A 574 47.87 6.08 18.46
N THR A 575 48.89 6.10 17.62
CA THR A 575 49.98 7.08 17.60
C THR A 575 49.85 7.97 16.36
N LYS A 576 50.61 9.06 16.33
CA LYS A 576 50.77 9.93 15.15
C LYS A 576 51.09 9.16 13.86
N ASP A 577 51.89 8.10 13.95
CA ASP A 577 52.36 7.31 12.80
C ASP A 577 51.36 6.23 12.36
N THR A 578 50.41 5.86 13.23
CA THR A 578 49.45 4.77 12.95
C THR A 578 48.06 5.27 12.60
N VAL A 579 47.66 6.49 12.99
CA VAL A 579 46.30 7.02 12.76
C VAL A 579 45.88 7.03 11.28
N ALA A 580 46.78 7.40 10.37
CA ALA A 580 46.54 7.42 8.92
C ALA A 580 46.24 6.03 8.33
N SER A 581 46.71 4.96 8.97
CA SER A 581 46.46 3.58 8.53
C SER A 581 45.12 3.01 9.02
N VAL A 582 44.39 3.76 9.86
CA VAL A 582 43.21 3.32 10.62
C VAL A 582 41.99 4.24 10.44
N ILE A 583 42.17 5.48 9.99
CA ILE A 583 41.09 6.39 9.56
C ILE A 583 41.25 6.70 8.06
N ASP A 584 40.22 6.39 7.28
CA ASP A 584 40.19 6.51 5.81
C ASP A 584 38.92 7.29 5.39
N LEU A 585 39.08 8.45 4.77
CA LEU A 585 37.98 9.41 4.51
C LEU A 585 37.88 9.79 3.02
N GLU A 586 37.14 9.00 2.24
CA GLU A 586 36.83 9.34 0.84
C GLU A 586 35.81 10.48 0.76
N ASP A 587 34.88 10.57 1.71
CA ASP A 587 33.81 11.59 1.80
C ASP A 587 33.59 12.08 3.26
N MET A 588 32.61 12.96 3.47
CA MET A 588 32.49 13.82 4.65
C MET A 588 32.16 13.10 5.97
N LEU A 589 33.00 13.37 6.97
CA LEU A 589 32.81 13.06 8.38
C LEU A 589 32.25 14.27 9.13
N ILE A 590 31.01 14.18 9.60
CA ILE A 590 30.33 15.26 10.31
C ILE A 590 30.37 15.02 11.82
N ILE A 591 31.23 15.76 12.52
CA ILE A 591 31.38 15.69 13.97
C ILE A 591 30.46 16.72 14.64
N ASN A 592 29.39 16.25 15.29
CA ASN A 592 28.57 17.05 16.21
C ASN A 592 28.75 16.62 17.68
N GLY A 593 29.27 15.41 17.90
CA GLY A 593 29.85 14.96 19.18
C GLY A 593 31.35 15.27 19.24
N GLU A 594 32.17 14.25 19.49
CA GLU A 594 33.63 14.41 19.61
C GLU A 594 34.42 13.45 18.71
N LEU A 595 35.55 13.92 18.21
CA LEU A 595 36.60 13.11 17.58
C LEU A 595 37.88 13.26 18.41
N TRP A 596 38.36 12.20 19.04
CA TRP A 596 39.60 12.22 19.81
C TRP A 596 40.74 11.64 18.97
N LEU A 597 41.74 12.48 18.69
CA LEU A 597 42.93 12.15 17.92
C LEU A 597 44.17 12.07 18.85
N PRO A 598 45.18 11.26 18.50
CA PRO A 598 46.50 11.33 19.12
C PRO A 598 47.15 12.72 19.10
N ASP A 599 48.13 12.93 19.96
CA ASP A 599 49.08 14.06 19.87
C ASP A 599 50.04 13.92 18.67
N ASP A 600 50.72 15.01 18.32
CA ASP A 600 51.83 15.07 17.33
C ASP A 600 51.55 14.53 15.92
N ILE A 601 50.28 14.47 15.48
CA ILE A 601 49.91 14.02 14.12
C ILE A 601 50.60 14.88 13.04
N PRO A 602 51.20 14.28 11.98
CA PRO A 602 51.79 15.04 10.88
C PRO A 602 50.80 16.01 10.25
N GLU A 603 51.27 17.23 9.95
CA GLU A 603 50.43 18.32 9.44
C GLU A 603 49.71 17.95 8.12
N GLU A 604 50.36 17.16 7.26
CA GLU A 604 49.75 16.61 6.03
C GLU A 604 48.56 15.69 6.35
N THR A 605 48.73 14.71 7.25
CA THR A 605 47.67 13.80 7.68
C THR A 605 46.52 14.55 8.35
N LEU A 606 46.84 15.55 9.19
CA LEU A 606 45.83 16.38 9.84
C LEU A 606 45.04 17.21 8.80
N THR A 607 45.72 17.76 7.79
CA THR A 607 45.08 18.52 6.70
C THR A 607 44.15 17.62 5.88
N GLN A 608 44.59 16.42 5.50
CA GLN A 608 43.76 15.43 4.79
C GLN A 608 42.47 15.08 5.56
N PHE A 609 42.53 15.01 6.89
CA PHE A 609 41.34 14.84 7.72
C PHE A 609 40.48 16.11 7.79
N ILE A 610 41.07 17.30 7.92
CA ILE A 610 40.36 18.58 8.02
C ILE A 610 39.51 18.85 6.77
N ASP A 611 40.05 18.59 5.57
CA ASP A 611 39.33 18.75 4.30
C ASP A 611 38.11 17.82 4.14
N LYS A 612 37.97 16.82 5.03
CA LYS A 612 36.85 15.86 5.09
C LYS A 612 36.01 16.00 6.37
N ILE A 613 36.36 16.90 7.28
CA ILE A 613 35.67 17.13 8.56
C ILE A 613 34.79 18.38 8.47
N ALA A 614 33.60 18.31 9.08
CA ALA A 614 32.73 19.46 9.33
C ALA A 614 31.82 19.19 10.56
N GLY A 615 31.03 20.18 10.98
CA GLY A 615 30.01 20.02 12.04
C GLY A 615 30.16 20.97 13.22
N SER A 616 29.39 20.72 14.28
CA SER A 616 29.30 21.59 15.47
C SER A 616 29.97 21.03 16.73
N GLY A 617 30.63 19.89 16.64
CA GLY A 617 31.31 19.20 17.74
C GLY A 617 32.75 19.67 17.93
N THR A 618 33.58 18.91 18.64
CA THR A 618 35.03 19.19 18.78
C THR A 618 35.91 18.10 18.20
N VAL A 619 37.11 18.49 17.77
CA VAL A 619 38.22 17.57 17.48
C VAL A 619 39.27 17.80 18.57
N ASN A 620 39.55 16.78 19.36
CA ASN A 620 40.49 16.89 20.47
C ASN A 620 41.82 16.27 20.02
N THR A 621 42.88 17.07 19.83
CA THR A 621 44.24 16.56 19.62
C THR A 621 44.89 16.36 20.97
N GLY A 622 45.08 15.10 21.37
CA GLY A 622 45.54 14.75 22.71
C GLY A 622 44.60 15.26 23.79
N SER A 623 45.11 16.14 24.65
CA SER A 623 44.33 16.78 25.73
C SER A 623 43.72 18.14 25.34
N VAL A 624 44.00 18.67 24.14
CA VAL A 624 43.58 20.00 23.72
C VAL A 624 42.32 19.94 22.83
N PRO A 625 41.17 20.48 23.26
CA PRO A 625 39.97 20.53 22.43
C PRO A 625 40.05 21.67 21.40
N LYS A 626 39.82 21.34 20.13
CA LYS A 626 39.75 22.30 19.02
C LYS A 626 38.32 22.40 18.50
N TYR A 627 37.87 23.63 18.30
CA TYR A 627 36.57 23.97 17.78
C TYR A 627 36.55 23.89 16.25
N ILE A 628 35.51 23.29 15.71
CA ILE A 628 35.30 23.14 14.27
C ILE A 628 34.70 24.45 13.75
N VAL A 629 35.47 25.17 12.93
CA VAL A 629 35.02 26.38 12.25
C VAL A 629 34.76 26.05 10.79
N ASN A 630 33.50 26.09 10.39
CA ASN A 630 33.03 25.77 9.05
C ASN A 630 32.87 27.09 8.28
N ILE A 631 33.77 27.39 7.34
CA ILE A 631 33.75 28.63 6.54
C ILE A 631 33.08 28.34 5.19
N ILE A 632 31.98 29.03 4.89
CA ILE A 632 31.23 28.87 3.63
C ILE A 632 31.40 30.09 2.73
N ALA A 633 32.38 30.00 1.82
CA ALA A 633 32.76 31.04 0.87
C ALA A 633 32.04 30.81 -0.47
N GLY A 634 31.05 31.64 -0.80
CA GLY A 634 30.27 31.55 -2.06
C GLY A 634 29.39 30.29 -2.24
N GLY A 635 29.60 29.26 -1.43
CA GLY A 635 29.01 27.91 -1.55
C GLY A 635 30.02 26.78 -1.34
N GLU A 636 31.32 27.09 -1.36
CA GLU A 636 32.41 26.17 -1.04
C GLU A 636 32.63 26.11 0.48
N LEU A 637 32.97 24.94 1.00
CA LEU A 637 33.21 24.69 2.43
C LEU A 637 34.72 24.53 2.67
N LYS A 638 35.27 25.31 3.61
CA LYS A 638 36.61 25.12 4.17
C LYS A 638 36.51 25.00 5.68
N THR A 639 37.15 23.98 6.26
CA THR A 639 37.15 23.75 7.72
C THR A 639 38.47 24.22 8.34
N GLN A 640 38.41 24.72 9.57
CA GLN A 640 39.57 24.96 10.43
C GLN A 640 39.31 24.42 11.84
N LEU A 641 40.37 23.95 12.51
CA LEU A 641 40.33 23.46 13.88
C LEU A 641 41.06 24.46 14.79
N ILE A 642 40.29 25.31 15.47
CA ILE A 642 40.82 26.44 16.23
C ILE A 642 40.78 26.14 17.72
N GLU A 643 41.91 26.33 18.41
CA GLU A 643 41.99 26.22 19.87
C GLU A 643 41.18 27.32 20.57
N ARG A 644 40.82 27.07 21.83
CA ARG A 644 40.05 28.02 22.61
C ARG A 644 40.75 29.38 22.70
N ASP A 645 39.96 30.43 22.47
CA ASP A 645 40.38 31.84 22.46
C ASP A 645 41.35 32.21 21.32
N GLY A 646 41.63 31.30 20.37
CA GLY A 646 42.35 31.57 19.11
C GLY A 646 41.50 32.23 18.02
N THR A 647 42.11 32.56 16.88
CA THR A 647 41.50 33.32 15.75
C THR A 647 41.38 32.49 14.46
N VAL A 648 40.64 33.00 13.47
CA VAL A 648 40.33 32.31 12.19
C VAL A 648 41.05 32.97 11.01
N ILE A 649 41.64 32.16 10.12
CA ILE A 649 42.21 32.64 8.87
C ILE A 649 41.12 32.62 7.80
N LEU A 650 40.42 33.74 7.60
CA LEU A 650 39.45 33.88 6.51
C LEU A 650 40.17 33.85 5.14
N PRO A 651 39.54 33.31 4.08
CA PRO A 651 40.07 33.43 2.72
C PRO A 651 39.99 34.89 2.23
N GLU A 652 40.68 35.21 1.14
CA GLU A 652 40.52 36.48 0.43
C GLU A 652 39.04 36.71 0.05
N ASP A 653 38.59 37.98 0.11
CA ASP A 653 37.19 38.34 -0.05
C ASP A 653 36.65 37.84 -1.41
N PRO A 654 35.68 36.90 -1.41
CA PRO A 654 35.35 36.16 -2.61
C PRO A 654 34.63 37.04 -3.65
N ALA A 655 34.96 36.83 -4.92
CA ALA A 655 34.30 37.51 -6.04
C ALA A 655 33.14 36.69 -6.62
N ARG A 656 31.95 37.28 -6.70
CA ARG A 656 30.75 36.63 -7.26
C ARG A 656 30.05 37.50 -8.29
N LYS A 657 30.09 37.09 -9.56
CA LYS A 657 29.54 37.87 -10.68
C LYS A 657 28.08 38.28 -10.45
N GLY A 658 27.82 39.60 -10.43
CA GLY A 658 26.50 40.18 -10.21
C GLY A 658 26.12 40.39 -8.73
N TYR A 659 27.07 40.22 -7.81
CA TYR A 659 26.88 40.48 -6.38
C TYR A 659 28.06 41.27 -5.83
N ASN A 660 27.77 42.19 -4.91
CA ASN A 660 28.76 42.75 -4.01
C ASN A 660 28.94 41.78 -2.83
N PHE A 661 30.20 41.58 -2.41
CA PHE A 661 30.49 40.93 -1.13
C PHE A 661 30.05 41.85 0.01
N GLY A 662 29.38 41.30 1.01
CA GLY A 662 28.76 42.07 2.11
C GLY A 662 29.39 41.84 3.48
N GLY A 663 30.56 41.19 3.55
CA GLY A 663 31.24 40.80 4.79
C GLY A 663 30.96 39.35 5.22
N TRP A 664 31.66 38.94 6.29
CA TRP A 664 31.57 37.62 6.90
C TRP A 664 30.65 37.65 8.13
N TYR A 665 29.86 36.60 8.33
CA TYR A 665 28.83 36.55 9.37
C TYR A 665 28.77 35.19 10.06
N VAL A 666 28.56 35.19 11.37
CA VAL A 666 28.20 33.99 12.14
C VAL A 666 26.70 33.98 12.43
N LYS A 667 26.13 32.79 12.61
CA LYS A 667 24.74 32.63 13.04
C LYS A 667 24.61 32.81 14.57
N GLU A 668 23.78 33.75 15.01
CA GLU A 668 23.51 34.00 16.43
C GLU A 668 21.99 33.88 16.68
N GLY A 669 21.55 32.76 17.25
CA GLY A 669 20.13 32.44 17.45
C GLY A 669 19.35 32.24 16.14
N ASP A 670 18.29 33.03 15.96
CA ASP A 670 17.51 33.10 14.71
C ASP A 670 18.09 34.13 13.70
N GLY A 671 19.14 34.88 14.07
CA GLY A 671 19.75 35.94 13.27
C GLY A 671 21.18 35.66 12.80
N PHE A 672 21.78 36.66 12.18
CA PHE A 672 23.18 36.67 11.75
C PHE A 672 23.87 37.91 12.32
N LYS A 673 25.14 37.76 12.68
CA LYS A 673 25.99 38.81 13.25
C LYS A 673 27.30 38.84 12.49
N GLU A 674 27.79 40.04 12.23
CA GLU A 674 29.05 40.27 11.54
C GLU A 674 30.22 39.63 12.30
N PHE A 675 31.18 39.09 11.56
CA PHE A 675 32.33 38.35 12.08
C PHE A 675 33.62 38.93 11.52
N ASP A 676 34.55 39.25 12.42
CA ASP A 676 35.90 39.73 12.11
C ASP A 676 36.93 38.65 12.48
N ALA A 677 37.96 38.46 11.65
CA ALA A 677 38.99 37.43 11.85
C ALA A 677 39.70 37.49 13.22
N ARG A 678 39.72 38.68 13.86
CA ARG A 678 40.32 38.93 15.19
C ARG A 678 39.42 38.48 16.34
N MET A 679 38.20 38.01 16.09
CA MET A 679 37.29 37.56 17.14
C MET A 679 37.74 36.18 17.71
N PRO A 680 37.85 36.03 19.04
CA PRO A 680 38.30 34.78 19.66
C PRO A 680 37.24 33.68 19.59
N ILE A 681 37.65 32.50 19.13
CA ILE A 681 36.81 31.31 18.98
C ILE A 681 36.64 30.61 20.33
N ARG A 682 35.39 30.46 20.78
CA ARG A 682 35.02 29.84 22.07
C ARG A 682 34.06 28.67 21.96
N GLN A 683 33.62 28.37 20.75
CA GLN A 683 32.74 27.25 20.39
C GLN A 683 32.83 27.01 18.89
N SER A 684 32.52 25.80 18.44
CA SER A 684 32.42 25.44 17.02
C SER A 684 31.28 26.23 16.35
N MET A 685 31.50 26.67 15.10
CA MET A 685 30.60 27.61 14.43
C MET A 685 30.61 27.51 12.91
N GLU A 686 29.65 28.18 12.29
CA GLU A 686 29.47 28.30 10.84
C GLU A 686 29.64 29.79 10.47
N ILE A 687 30.67 30.10 9.69
CA ILE A 687 30.99 31.44 9.17
C ILE A 687 30.52 31.50 7.71
N LEU A 688 29.74 32.52 7.37
CA LEU A 688 28.98 32.61 6.13
C LEU A 688 29.30 33.92 5.40
N SER A 689 29.51 33.82 4.09
CA SER A 689 29.68 34.97 3.20
C SER A 689 28.31 35.62 2.87
N LYS A 690 28.19 36.94 3.11
CA LYS A 690 26.99 37.74 2.77
C LYS A 690 27.09 38.27 1.33
N TRP A 691 25.97 38.29 0.60
CA TRP A 691 25.94 38.62 -0.83
C TRP A 691 24.76 39.53 -1.19
N ILE A 692 25.07 40.74 -1.67
CA ILE A 692 24.08 41.73 -2.09
C ILE A 692 24.05 41.79 -3.62
N ALA A 693 22.93 41.41 -4.24
CA ALA A 693 22.82 41.38 -5.69
C ALA A 693 22.86 42.80 -6.29
N VAL A 694 23.69 43.01 -7.30
CA VAL A 694 23.72 44.27 -8.05
C VAL A 694 22.50 44.31 -8.96
N ASN A 695 21.55 45.17 -8.62
CA ASN A 695 20.26 45.24 -9.32
C ASN A 695 20.40 45.93 -10.68
N LYS A 696 19.57 45.53 -11.65
CA LYS A 696 19.54 46.11 -13.01
C LYS A 696 18.14 46.01 -13.62
N TRP A 697 17.84 46.81 -14.64
CA TRP A 697 16.55 46.72 -15.34
C TRP A 697 16.50 45.47 -16.24
N LYS A 698 15.47 44.62 -16.07
CA LYS A 698 15.08 43.57 -17.05
C LYS A 698 14.29 44.18 -18.20
N LYS A 699 13.36 45.08 -17.86
CA LYS A 699 12.67 45.98 -18.79
C LYS A 699 13.01 47.40 -18.32
N PRO A 700 13.63 48.26 -19.16
CA PRO A 700 13.84 49.66 -18.82
C PRO A 700 12.50 50.36 -18.64
N LEU A 701 12.52 51.54 -18.02
CA LEU A 701 11.35 52.40 -17.92
C LEU A 701 10.83 52.75 -19.33
N ALA A 702 9.52 52.61 -19.51
CA ALA A 702 8.76 53.17 -20.62
C ALA A 702 7.42 53.68 -20.08
N ILE A 703 6.84 54.65 -20.77
CA ILE A 703 5.52 55.21 -20.49
C ILE A 703 4.92 55.67 -21.83
N GLU A 704 3.61 55.59 -21.99
CA GLU A 704 2.91 56.07 -23.18
C GLU A 704 2.22 57.42 -22.86
N GLY A 705 2.29 58.37 -23.78
CA GLY A 705 1.56 59.63 -23.65
C GLY A 705 0.04 59.45 -23.78
N TRP A 706 -0.74 60.31 -23.13
CA TRP A 706 -2.21 60.32 -23.16
C TRP A 706 -2.75 61.68 -23.62
N THR A 707 -4.06 61.77 -23.87
CA THR A 707 -4.72 63.03 -24.23
C THR A 707 -5.21 63.75 -22.97
N TYR A 708 -5.19 65.08 -22.98
CA TYR A 708 -5.65 65.91 -21.87
C TYR A 708 -7.08 65.52 -21.41
N GLY A 709 -7.23 65.21 -20.12
CA GLY A 709 -8.50 64.79 -19.53
C GLY A 709 -8.85 63.30 -19.66
N GLU A 710 -7.95 62.47 -20.21
CA GLU A 710 -8.02 61.00 -20.09
C GLU A 710 -7.41 60.52 -18.76
N GLU A 711 -7.61 59.24 -18.43
CA GLU A 711 -6.96 58.59 -17.27
C GLU A 711 -5.44 58.44 -17.56
N PRO A 712 -4.53 58.90 -16.68
CA PRO A 712 -3.09 58.84 -16.93
C PRO A 712 -2.57 57.41 -17.15
N ASN A 713 -1.69 57.23 -18.14
CA ASN A 713 -1.04 55.94 -18.37
C ASN A 713 -0.01 55.63 -17.27
N GLU A 714 -0.06 54.42 -16.71
CA GLU A 714 0.92 53.96 -15.73
C GLU A 714 2.30 53.74 -16.39
N PRO A 715 3.41 54.22 -15.79
CA PRO A 715 4.75 53.88 -16.25
C PRO A 715 5.05 52.39 -16.00
N VAL A 716 5.82 51.79 -16.89
CA VAL A 716 6.17 50.36 -16.86
C VAL A 716 7.68 50.14 -16.90
N ALA A 717 8.23 49.62 -15.80
CA ALA A 717 9.58 49.10 -15.70
C ALA A 717 9.57 47.71 -15.01
N GLU A 718 10.60 46.88 -15.23
CA GLU A 718 10.78 45.62 -14.50
C GLU A 718 12.25 45.51 -14.05
N PRO A 719 12.57 45.56 -12.74
CA PRO A 719 13.93 45.36 -12.25
C PRO A 719 14.30 43.87 -12.17
N GLU A 720 15.58 43.56 -11.94
CA GLU A 720 16.03 42.19 -11.71
C GLU A 720 15.60 41.69 -10.32
N HIS A 721 15.70 42.57 -9.33
CA HIS A 721 15.30 42.34 -7.95
C HIS A 721 14.41 43.50 -7.42
N GLY A 722 13.53 43.19 -6.47
CA GLY A 722 12.50 44.10 -5.97
C GLY A 722 11.17 44.00 -6.74
N GLU A 723 10.05 44.10 -6.01
CA GLU A 723 8.68 44.12 -6.60
C GLU A 723 7.99 45.50 -6.47
N LYS A 724 8.54 46.41 -5.65
CA LYS A 724 8.02 47.77 -5.43
C LYS A 724 8.89 48.76 -6.21
N ILE A 725 8.28 49.49 -7.13
CA ILE A 725 8.89 50.57 -7.91
C ILE A 725 8.15 51.85 -7.53
N SER A 726 8.86 52.95 -7.29
CA SER A 726 8.28 54.30 -7.24
C SER A 726 8.56 55.04 -8.54
N TYR A 727 7.63 55.88 -8.95
CA TYR A 727 7.76 56.75 -10.12
C TYR A 727 7.63 58.21 -9.69
N THR A 728 8.44 59.07 -10.31
CA THR A 728 8.37 60.52 -10.11
C THR A 728 8.47 61.26 -11.44
N TYR A 729 7.89 62.45 -11.51
CA TYR A 729 7.67 63.23 -12.73
C TYR A 729 8.23 64.64 -12.64
N SER A 730 8.66 65.20 -13.78
CA SER A 730 9.10 66.60 -13.92
C SER A 730 8.81 67.15 -15.32
N SER A 731 8.77 68.47 -15.45
CA SER A 731 8.65 69.19 -16.74
C SER A 731 10.00 69.38 -17.47
N SER A 732 11.11 68.91 -16.88
CA SER A 732 12.46 68.90 -17.46
C SER A 732 13.19 67.60 -17.06
N ALA A 733 14.12 67.11 -17.89
CA ALA A 733 14.90 65.90 -17.58
C ALA A 733 15.84 66.10 -16.37
N GLU A 734 16.35 67.33 -16.21
CA GLU A 734 17.27 67.80 -15.17
C GLU A 734 16.54 68.51 -14.02
N GLY A 735 15.23 68.78 -14.17
CA GLY A 735 14.41 69.49 -13.19
C GLY A 735 14.17 68.70 -11.88
N ALA A 736 13.46 69.32 -10.94
CA ALA A 736 13.01 68.64 -9.72
C ALA A 736 11.90 67.63 -10.06
N PHE A 737 12.02 66.39 -9.58
CA PHE A 737 11.03 65.32 -9.79
C PHE A 737 10.16 65.14 -8.54
N SER A 738 8.85 64.97 -8.72
CA SER A 738 7.87 64.76 -7.64
C SER A 738 6.99 63.53 -7.90
N ASP A 739 6.28 63.01 -6.89
CA ASP A 739 5.31 61.92 -7.04
C ASP A 739 3.99 62.36 -7.71
N THR A 740 3.82 63.65 -7.98
CA THR A 740 2.61 64.21 -8.60
C THR A 740 2.57 63.91 -10.10
N ILE A 741 1.56 63.16 -10.53
CA ILE A 741 1.32 62.86 -11.96
C ILE A 741 0.89 64.16 -12.67
N PRO A 742 1.55 64.55 -13.78
CA PRO A 742 1.19 65.77 -14.51
C PRO A 742 -0.18 65.65 -15.20
N GLY A 743 -0.92 66.77 -15.23
CA GLY A 743 -2.25 66.84 -15.83
C GLY A 743 -2.36 67.74 -17.08
N ASP A 744 -1.45 68.70 -17.26
CA ASP A 744 -1.51 69.69 -18.34
C ASP A 744 -0.66 69.29 -19.57
N VAL A 745 -1.03 69.81 -20.73
CA VAL A 745 -0.38 69.52 -22.02
C VAL A 745 1.07 69.96 -22.04
N GLY A 746 1.94 69.09 -22.54
CA GLY A 746 3.36 69.35 -22.66
C GLY A 746 4.19 68.08 -22.81
N THR A 747 5.49 68.26 -22.99
CA THR A 747 6.48 67.19 -22.80
C THR A 747 6.80 67.10 -21.32
N TRP A 748 6.69 65.90 -20.76
CA TRP A 748 6.98 65.59 -19.36
C TRP A 748 7.98 64.43 -19.30
N TYR A 749 8.66 64.29 -18.17
CA TYR A 749 9.68 63.29 -17.93
C TYR A 749 9.32 62.47 -16.70
N VAL A 750 9.57 61.16 -16.74
CA VAL A 750 9.37 60.24 -15.60
C VAL A 750 10.68 59.49 -15.28
N LYS A 751 10.95 59.30 -13.99
CA LYS A 751 12.02 58.44 -13.46
C LYS A 751 11.42 57.28 -12.66
N ALA A 752 12.10 56.14 -12.67
CA ALA A 752 11.75 54.97 -11.87
C ALA A 752 12.83 54.71 -10.82
N PHE A 753 12.42 54.36 -9.61
CA PHE A 753 13.32 54.05 -8.50
C PHE A 753 12.89 52.75 -7.79
N VAL A 754 13.88 51.94 -7.45
CA VAL A 754 13.76 50.74 -6.62
C VAL A 754 14.67 50.93 -5.41
N GLU A 755 14.05 50.92 -4.24
CA GLU A 755 14.70 51.01 -2.94
C GLU A 755 15.61 49.79 -2.71
N ALA A 756 16.77 49.99 -2.07
CA ALA A 756 17.65 48.89 -1.68
C ALA A 756 16.95 48.00 -0.63
N PHE A 757 17.28 46.71 -0.60
CA PHE A 757 16.71 45.78 0.38
C PHE A 757 17.77 44.80 0.87
N GLU A 758 17.79 44.55 2.17
CA GLU A 758 18.70 43.60 2.81
C GLU A 758 17.99 42.89 3.98
N GLU A 759 18.07 41.56 4.02
CA GLU A 759 17.54 40.73 5.12
C GLU A 759 18.50 39.55 5.39
N GLY A 760 19.24 39.63 6.49
CA GLY A 760 20.24 38.62 6.86
C GLY A 760 21.43 38.59 5.90
N LEU A 761 21.66 37.45 5.25
CA LEU A 761 22.82 37.22 4.37
C LEU A 761 22.57 37.58 2.89
N GLY A 762 21.38 38.09 2.56
CA GLY A 762 20.97 38.38 1.19
C GLY A 762 20.29 39.74 1.05
N GLY A 763 20.47 40.36 -0.10
CA GLY A 763 19.84 41.63 -0.44
C GLY A 763 20.03 41.98 -1.91
N PHE A 764 19.63 43.20 -2.27
CA PHE A 764 19.93 43.79 -3.57
C PHE A 764 20.13 45.31 -3.44
N THR A 765 20.99 45.87 -4.31
CA THR A 765 21.25 47.32 -4.37
C THR A 765 20.01 48.08 -4.83
N SER A 766 19.95 49.37 -4.49
CA SER A 766 19.01 50.29 -5.12
C SER A 766 19.25 50.36 -6.63
N LEU A 767 18.24 50.82 -7.36
CA LEU A 767 18.29 50.98 -8.81
C LEU A 767 17.42 52.17 -9.23
N GLN A 768 17.99 53.07 -10.03
CA GLN A 768 17.26 54.18 -10.64
C GLN A 768 17.26 54.03 -12.17
N SER A 769 16.32 54.67 -12.86
CA SER A 769 16.37 54.88 -14.30
C SER A 769 16.86 56.29 -14.64
N GLU A 770 17.33 56.44 -15.88
CA GLU A 770 17.35 57.73 -16.55
C GLU A 770 15.92 58.28 -16.73
N PRO A 771 15.75 59.61 -16.90
CA PRO A 771 14.46 60.20 -17.23
C PRO A 771 13.99 59.78 -18.62
N VAL A 772 12.74 59.30 -18.71
CA VAL A 772 12.07 58.96 -19.97
C VAL A 772 11.03 60.02 -20.29
N SER A 773 11.07 60.60 -21.49
CA SER A 773 10.12 61.61 -21.93
C SER A 773 8.81 61.00 -22.45
N PHE A 774 7.71 61.70 -22.24
CA PHE A 774 6.40 61.43 -22.81
C PHE A 774 5.66 62.76 -23.08
N GLN A 775 4.53 62.68 -23.77
CA GLN A 775 3.73 63.87 -24.10
C GLN A 775 2.28 63.69 -23.67
N ILE A 776 1.77 64.67 -22.92
CA ILE A 776 0.33 64.84 -22.74
C ILE A 776 -0.14 65.69 -23.92
N LYS A 777 -0.95 65.10 -24.81
CA LYS A 777 -1.42 65.74 -26.04
C LYS A 777 -2.68 66.58 -25.79
N PRO A 778 -2.86 67.72 -26.48
CA PRO A 778 -4.07 68.52 -26.33
C PRO A 778 -5.30 67.79 -26.84
N LYS A 779 -6.41 67.95 -26.12
CA LYS A 779 -7.68 67.31 -26.46
C LYS A 779 -8.25 67.96 -27.72
N ALA A 780 -8.29 67.19 -28.80
CA ALA A 780 -8.86 67.63 -30.06
C ALA A 780 -10.36 67.85 -29.93
N TYR A 781 -10.85 68.97 -30.45
CA TYR A 781 -12.27 69.19 -30.66
C TYR A 781 -12.81 68.20 -31.71
N THR A 782 -13.90 67.51 -31.37
CA THR A 782 -14.64 66.62 -32.28
C THR A 782 -16.13 66.95 -32.22
N GLU A 783 -16.77 66.98 -33.40
CA GLU A 783 -18.17 67.35 -33.51
C GLU A 783 -19.07 66.27 -32.88
N GLY A 784 -19.95 66.67 -31.96
CA GLY A 784 -20.72 65.73 -31.12
C GLY A 784 -19.90 64.98 -30.05
N GLY A 785 -18.62 65.31 -29.86
CA GLY A 785 -17.74 64.73 -28.85
C GLY A 785 -17.96 65.27 -27.43
N GLY A 786 -17.01 64.99 -26.53
CA GLY A 786 -17.09 65.40 -25.12
C GLY A 786 -17.03 66.92 -24.85
N ILE A 787 -16.58 67.70 -25.83
CA ILE A 787 -16.56 69.17 -25.77
C ILE A 787 -17.85 69.70 -26.40
N THR A 788 -18.76 70.13 -25.53
CA THR A 788 -20.03 70.74 -25.90
C THR A 788 -19.90 72.24 -26.12
N ILE A 789 -20.61 72.79 -27.10
CA ILE A 789 -20.66 74.21 -27.44
C ILE A 789 -22.14 74.62 -27.44
N SER A 790 -22.50 75.71 -26.75
CA SER A 790 -23.85 76.26 -26.78
C SER A 790 -24.31 76.57 -28.20
N GLY A 791 -25.56 76.24 -28.54
CA GLY A 791 -26.10 76.45 -29.88
C GLY A 791 -26.15 77.93 -30.24
N ILE A 792 -25.55 78.29 -31.39
CA ILE A 792 -25.55 79.66 -31.92
C ILE A 792 -26.71 79.80 -32.91
N LYS A 793 -27.62 80.75 -32.67
CA LYS A 793 -28.77 81.06 -33.53
C LYS A 793 -28.94 82.58 -33.78
N SER A 794 -28.09 83.40 -33.17
CA SER A 794 -28.11 84.86 -33.21
C SER A 794 -26.73 85.42 -32.83
N GLU A 795 -26.47 86.68 -33.13
CA GLU A 795 -25.25 87.39 -32.67
C GLU A 795 -25.10 87.42 -31.13
N ALA A 796 -26.21 87.41 -30.40
CA ALA A 796 -26.20 87.41 -28.94
C ALA A 796 -25.60 86.12 -28.36
N ASP A 797 -25.81 84.98 -29.03
CA ASP A 797 -25.23 83.69 -28.66
C ASP A 797 -23.72 83.65 -28.91
N ILE A 798 -23.23 84.40 -29.90
CA ILE A 798 -21.79 84.49 -30.22
C ILE A 798 -21.03 85.23 -29.11
N LYS A 799 -21.63 86.31 -28.58
CA LYS A 799 -21.03 87.11 -27.48
C LYS A 799 -21.06 86.36 -26.14
N ASN A 800 -22.07 85.52 -25.92
CA ASN A 800 -22.28 84.78 -24.67
C ASN A 800 -22.03 83.26 -24.83
N ILE A 801 -21.11 82.87 -25.72
CA ILE A 801 -20.88 81.46 -26.04
C ILE A 801 -20.31 80.69 -24.85
N VAL A 802 -20.96 79.58 -24.50
CA VAL A 802 -20.57 78.70 -23.40
C VAL A 802 -20.06 77.38 -23.96
N ILE A 803 -18.81 77.04 -23.65
CA ILE A 803 -18.15 75.82 -24.11
C ILE A 803 -17.73 74.99 -22.89
N LYS A 804 -18.10 73.70 -22.85
CA LYS A 804 -17.82 72.82 -21.71
C LYS A 804 -17.28 71.46 -22.13
N ASP A 805 -16.20 71.04 -21.49
CA ASP A 805 -15.70 69.66 -21.49
C ASP A 805 -16.30 68.92 -20.29
N GLY A 806 -17.38 68.17 -20.52
CA GLY A 806 -18.19 67.57 -19.46
C GLY A 806 -18.75 68.61 -18.48
N LYS A 807 -18.16 68.69 -17.27
CA LYS A 807 -18.51 69.70 -16.24
C LYS A 807 -17.62 70.95 -16.26
N LYS A 808 -16.45 70.90 -16.89
CA LYS A 808 -15.48 72.01 -16.91
C LYS A 808 -15.89 73.01 -17.98
N GLU A 809 -16.25 74.21 -17.57
CA GLU A 809 -16.42 75.33 -18.50
C GLU A 809 -15.05 75.83 -18.97
N LEU A 810 -14.90 76.07 -20.27
CA LEU A 810 -13.64 76.49 -20.89
C LEU A 810 -13.52 78.00 -20.89
N VAL A 811 -12.31 78.51 -20.67
CA VAL A 811 -12.05 79.94 -20.54
C VAL A 811 -11.61 80.52 -21.87
N LYS A 812 -12.34 81.52 -22.38
CA LYS A 812 -11.99 82.25 -23.59
C LYS A 812 -10.57 82.86 -23.46
N ASP A 813 -9.86 82.88 -24.58
CA ASP A 813 -8.48 83.33 -24.78
C ASP A 813 -7.42 82.52 -24.01
N LYS A 814 -7.80 81.61 -23.09
CA LYS A 814 -6.95 80.58 -22.48
C LYS A 814 -7.08 79.22 -23.19
N ASP A 815 -8.29 78.65 -23.22
CA ASP A 815 -8.60 77.31 -23.74
C ASP A 815 -9.12 77.35 -25.19
N TYR A 816 -9.68 78.48 -25.65
CA TYR A 816 -10.12 78.71 -27.03
C TYR A 816 -10.15 80.21 -27.37
N THR A 817 -10.03 80.57 -28.65
CA THR A 817 -10.38 81.90 -29.17
C THR A 817 -11.61 81.81 -30.08
N VAL A 818 -12.26 82.94 -30.37
CA VAL A 818 -13.43 83.00 -31.26
C VAL A 818 -13.21 84.09 -32.30
N THR A 819 -13.30 83.74 -33.57
CA THR A 819 -13.34 84.68 -34.70
C THR A 819 -14.67 84.55 -35.44
N VAL A 820 -15.12 85.63 -36.07
CA VAL A 820 -16.38 85.68 -36.81
C VAL A 820 -16.10 86.23 -38.20
N THR A 821 -16.65 85.58 -39.21
CA THR A 821 -16.57 85.99 -40.62
C THR A 821 -17.95 85.83 -41.26
N GLU A 822 -18.44 86.88 -41.89
CA GLU A 822 -19.75 86.91 -42.54
C GLU A 822 -19.59 86.82 -44.06
N ASP A 823 -20.41 85.99 -44.70
CA ASP A 823 -20.48 85.87 -46.16
C ASP A 823 -21.95 85.70 -46.58
N GLY A 824 -22.52 86.77 -47.16
CA GLY A 824 -23.90 86.84 -47.65
C GLY A 824 -24.95 86.45 -46.62
N ALA A 825 -25.40 85.19 -46.69
CA ALA A 825 -26.44 84.61 -45.82
C ALA A 825 -25.89 83.82 -44.62
N HIS A 826 -24.57 83.73 -44.44
CA HIS A 826 -23.94 82.86 -43.43
C HIS A 826 -23.03 83.64 -42.47
N VAL A 827 -23.19 83.41 -41.17
CA VAL A 827 -22.26 83.88 -40.13
C VAL A 827 -21.41 82.70 -39.69
N ALA A 828 -20.17 82.63 -40.17
CA ALA A 828 -19.22 81.58 -39.82
C ALA A 828 -18.43 81.97 -38.56
N VAL A 829 -18.87 81.46 -37.41
CA VAL A 829 -18.15 81.58 -36.13
C VAL A 829 -17.10 80.48 -36.05
N THR A 830 -15.82 80.83 -36.07
CA THR A 830 -14.71 79.89 -35.98
C THR A 830 -14.11 79.93 -34.57
N ILE A 831 -14.32 78.86 -33.81
CA ILE A 831 -13.77 78.67 -32.47
C ILE A 831 -12.47 77.87 -32.60
N THR A 832 -11.33 78.48 -32.28
CA THR A 832 -10.02 77.83 -32.36
C THR A 832 -9.57 77.43 -30.95
N PHE A 833 -9.49 76.13 -30.70
CA PHE A 833 -9.06 75.61 -29.40
C PHE A 833 -7.54 75.71 -29.23
N LYS A 834 -7.08 75.99 -28.00
CA LYS A 834 -5.67 76.26 -27.68
C LYS A 834 -5.29 75.77 -26.28
N GLY A 835 -3.98 75.75 -26.00
CA GLY A 835 -3.44 75.32 -24.71
C GLY A 835 -3.67 73.83 -24.49
N ASN A 836 -4.54 73.49 -23.52
CA ASN A 836 -4.89 72.10 -23.23
C ASN A 836 -5.82 71.45 -24.28
N TYR A 837 -6.36 72.23 -25.21
CA TYR A 837 -7.26 71.81 -26.26
C TYR A 837 -6.71 72.19 -27.64
N THR A 838 -7.16 71.52 -28.71
CA THR A 838 -6.72 71.78 -30.08
C THR A 838 -7.83 71.51 -31.10
N GLY A 839 -7.60 71.89 -32.36
CA GLY A 839 -8.57 71.83 -33.44
C GLY A 839 -9.52 73.03 -33.45
N THR A 840 -10.53 72.97 -34.32
CA THR A 840 -11.34 74.13 -34.65
C THR A 840 -12.81 73.73 -34.81
N ALA A 841 -13.70 74.28 -33.99
CA ALA A 841 -15.14 74.15 -34.21
C ALA A 841 -15.62 75.31 -35.08
N LYS A 842 -16.05 75.03 -36.32
CA LYS A 842 -16.81 76.00 -37.10
C LYS A 842 -18.29 75.86 -36.76
N ARG A 843 -18.90 76.97 -36.38
CA ARG A 843 -20.33 77.16 -36.14
C ARG A 843 -20.82 78.14 -37.19
N ILE A 844 -21.18 77.60 -38.34
CA ILE A 844 -21.86 78.36 -39.38
C ILE A 844 -23.31 78.51 -38.91
N TRP A 845 -23.61 79.63 -38.23
CA TRP A 845 -25.00 80.03 -38.08
C TRP A 845 -25.45 80.59 -39.42
N GLN A 846 -26.19 79.77 -40.14
CA GLN A 846 -26.76 80.14 -41.41
C GLN A 846 -28.16 80.75 -41.23
N LYS A 847 -28.42 81.82 -41.99
CA LYS A 847 -29.77 82.23 -42.40
C LYS A 847 -30.22 81.20 -43.47
N PRO A 848 -31.16 80.29 -43.14
CA PRO A 848 -31.33 78.86 -43.50
C PRO A 848 -30.62 78.17 -44.71
N GLU A 849 -30.30 76.87 -44.52
CA GLU A 849 -30.07 75.74 -45.49
C GLU A 849 -28.69 75.52 -46.21
N GLU A 850 -27.87 74.47 -45.98
CA GLU A 850 -28.01 73.19 -45.22
C GLU A 850 -26.64 72.55 -44.72
N PRO A 851 -26.34 71.20 -44.62
CA PRO A 851 -25.41 70.69 -43.56
C PRO A 851 -24.29 69.70 -44.02
N GLY A 852 -23.57 69.04 -43.08
CA GLY A 852 -23.17 67.63 -43.27
C GLY A 852 -21.72 67.11 -42.98
N LYS A 853 -21.54 66.49 -41.80
CA LYS A 853 -21.09 65.07 -41.58
C LYS A 853 -19.66 64.50 -41.91
N THR A 854 -18.90 64.24 -40.82
CA THR A 854 -18.42 62.92 -40.27
C THR A 854 -17.19 62.06 -40.76
N VAL A 855 -16.67 61.28 -39.77
CA VAL A 855 -16.04 59.90 -39.70
C VAL A 855 -14.51 59.57 -39.84
N ASP A 856 -13.99 58.88 -38.78
CA ASP A 856 -13.19 57.60 -38.69
C ASP A 856 -11.72 57.46 -39.24
N GLU A 857 -10.80 56.49 -38.89
CA GLU A 857 -10.79 55.23 -38.05
C GLU A 857 -9.36 54.68 -37.61
N GLU A 858 -9.31 53.74 -36.62
CA GLU A 858 -8.45 52.51 -36.32
C GLU A 858 -6.86 52.35 -36.16
N VAL A 859 -6.43 51.64 -35.05
CA VAL A 859 -5.45 50.46 -34.89
C VAL A 859 -3.89 50.64 -35.15
N PRO A 860 -2.84 49.75 -34.87
CA PRO A 860 -2.63 48.36 -34.26
C PRO A 860 -1.43 48.03 -33.24
N GLU A 861 -1.51 46.85 -32.57
CA GLU A 861 -0.48 45.78 -32.23
C GLU A 861 0.70 45.84 -31.16
N GLU A 862 1.51 44.75 -31.04
CA GLU A 862 1.76 43.89 -29.82
C GLU A 862 3.24 43.35 -29.60
N ILE A 863 3.58 42.62 -28.49
CA ILE A 863 4.96 42.18 -28.05
C ILE A 863 5.03 40.71 -27.44
N PRO A 864 6.14 39.89 -27.57
CA PRO A 864 6.17 38.42 -27.29
C PRO A 864 6.81 37.84 -25.96
N GLU A 865 6.84 36.48 -25.79
CA GLU A 865 6.93 35.69 -24.50
C GLU A 865 8.19 34.76 -24.23
N ALA A 866 8.23 34.05 -23.06
CA ALA A 866 9.34 33.20 -22.56
C ALA A 866 8.98 31.79 -21.92
N LYS A 867 9.98 31.14 -21.27
CA LYS A 867 10.06 29.81 -20.55
C LYS A 867 8.98 29.44 -19.48
N PRO A 868 8.16 28.34 -19.52
CA PRO A 868 7.13 28.04 -18.47
C PRO A 868 7.33 26.78 -17.57
N ASP A 869 6.74 26.80 -16.36
CA ASP A 869 6.74 25.74 -15.31
C ASP A 869 5.52 24.80 -15.35
N ILE A 870 5.77 23.49 -15.52
CA ILE A 870 4.73 22.45 -15.69
C ILE A 870 3.90 22.19 -14.42
N ALA A 871 4.49 22.26 -13.23
CA ALA A 871 3.82 21.92 -11.97
C ALA A 871 2.85 23.05 -11.54
N LYS A 872 3.33 24.30 -11.57
CA LYS A 872 2.52 25.51 -11.35
C LYS A 872 1.40 25.60 -12.38
N ASN A 873 1.68 25.36 -13.66
CA ASN A 873 0.66 25.34 -14.71
C ASN A 873 -0.37 24.21 -14.55
N SER A 874 0.03 23.03 -14.05
CA SER A 874 -0.90 21.94 -13.74
C SER A 874 -1.85 22.32 -12.58
N ASN A 875 -1.34 22.98 -11.54
CA ASN A 875 -2.16 23.58 -10.48
C ASN A 875 -3.10 24.67 -11.04
N THR A 876 -2.62 25.52 -11.96
CA THR A 876 -3.41 26.58 -12.60
C THR A 876 -4.52 26.04 -13.50
N LEU A 877 -4.27 24.99 -14.30
CA LEU A 877 -5.33 24.27 -15.02
C LEU A 877 -6.40 23.77 -14.05
N ASN A 878 -5.97 23.06 -12.99
CA ASN A 878 -6.83 22.58 -11.92
C ASN A 878 -7.52 23.71 -11.13
N ASN A 879 -7.06 24.96 -11.25
CA ASN A 879 -7.67 26.08 -10.54
C ASN A 879 -9.08 26.44 -11.03
N LYS A 880 -9.41 26.23 -12.32
CA LYS A 880 -10.79 26.32 -12.85
C LYS A 880 -11.26 25.04 -13.60
N ALA A 881 -10.56 23.91 -13.44
CA ALA A 881 -10.89 22.62 -14.07
C ALA A 881 -12.27 22.09 -13.63
N LYS A 882 -13.22 21.99 -14.56
CA LYS A 882 -14.57 21.45 -14.29
C LYS A 882 -15.22 20.88 -15.55
N ALA A 883 -15.92 19.76 -15.40
CA ALA A 883 -16.79 19.18 -16.42
C ALA A 883 -18.27 19.36 -16.00
N THR A 884 -19.09 19.88 -16.92
CA THR A 884 -20.53 20.12 -16.71
C THR A 884 -21.31 19.52 -17.89
N PRO A 885 -22.07 18.43 -17.69
CA PRO A 885 -22.80 17.75 -18.75
C PRO A 885 -24.15 18.42 -19.03
N SER A 886 -24.66 18.26 -20.24
CA SER A 886 -26.06 18.53 -20.62
C SER A 886 -26.65 17.32 -21.37
N SER A 887 -27.71 17.52 -22.17
CA SER A 887 -28.35 16.47 -22.97
C SER A 887 -27.47 15.94 -24.12
N SER A 888 -26.73 16.80 -24.80
CA SER A 888 -25.99 16.47 -26.04
C SER A 888 -24.55 16.97 -26.07
N LYS A 889 -24.08 17.63 -25.00
CA LYS A 889 -22.72 18.18 -24.91
C LYS A 889 -22.19 18.25 -23.48
N ILE A 890 -20.87 18.24 -23.33
CA ILE A 890 -20.19 18.50 -22.05
C ILE A 890 -19.43 19.82 -22.16
N LYS A 891 -19.74 20.80 -21.32
CA LYS A 891 -18.91 22.01 -21.16
C LYS A 891 -17.73 21.68 -20.25
N VAL A 892 -16.52 21.92 -20.74
CA VAL A 892 -15.27 21.74 -20.00
C VAL A 892 -14.62 23.11 -19.83
N THR A 893 -14.23 23.46 -18.61
CA THR A 893 -13.49 24.68 -18.27
C THR A 893 -12.16 24.34 -17.59
N TRP A 894 -11.17 25.24 -17.66
CA TRP A 894 -9.88 25.16 -16.99
C TRP A 894 -9.34 26.57 -16.69
N GLY A 895 -8.22 26.70 -15.96
CA GLY A 895 -7.58 28.01 -15.72
C GLY A 895 -6.68 28.46 -16.88
N LYS A 896 -6.56 29.78 -17.10
CA LYS A 896 -5.60 30.37 -18.07
C LYS A 896 -4.18 30.07 -17.60
N VAL A 897 -3.38 29.48 -18.47
CA VAL A 897 -1.93 29.32 -18.28
C VAL A 897 -1.22 30.46 -19.03
N ARG A 898 -0.20 31.08 -18.41
CA ARG A 898 0.70 32.07 -19.05
C ARG A 898 1.74 31.31 -19.90
N GLY A 899 2.13 31.81 -21.06
CA GLY A 899 3.02 31.07 -21.97
C GLY A 899 2.36 29.91 -22.71
N ALA A 900 1.05 29.94 -22.99
CA ALA A 900 0.30 28.83 -23.59
C ALA A 900 -0.43 29.21 -24.89
N ASP A 901 0.06 28.74 -26.04
CA ASP A 901 -0.64 28.86 -27.34
C ASP A 901 -2.00 28.13 -27.40
N GLY A 902 -2.26 27.19 -26.49
CA GLY A 902 -3.57 26.58 -26.40
C GLY A 902 -3.68 25.38 -25.48
N TYR A 903 -4.76 24.62 -25.69
CA TYR A 903 -5.13 23.49 -24.83
C TYR A 903 -5.61 22.28 -25.64
N ALA A 904 -5.00 21.13 -25.40
CA ALA A 904 -5.40 19.85 -25.97
C ALA A 904 -6.34 19.15 -24.96
N VAL A 905 -7.60 19.00 -25.35
CA VAL A 905 -8.66 18.39 -24.54
C VAL A 905 -8.88 16.95 -25.00
N TYR A 906 -8.58 16.02 -24.10
CA TYR A 906 -8.73 14.59 -24.28
C TYR A 906 -9.99 14.11 -23.58
N ALA A 907 -10.75 13.19 -24.18
CA ALA A 907 -11.89 12.55 -23.55
C ALA A 907 -12.15 11.16 -24.13
N GLU A 908 -12.84 10.32 -23.35
CA GLU A 908 -13.48 9.08 -23.81
C GLU A 908 -14.58 8.67 -22.80
N LYS A 909 -15.51 7.80 -23.20
CA LYS A 909 -16.38 7.08 -22.26
C LYS A 909 -15.53 6.39 -21.17
N CYS A 910 -16.06 6.28 -19.96
CA CYS A 910 -15.38 5.58 -18.87
C CYS A 910 -15.06 4.11 -19.22
N GLY A 911 -14.06 3.54 -18.53
CA GLY A 911 -13.38 2.30 -18.94
C GLY A 911 -12.26 2.56 -19.95
N ASN A 912 -12.61 2.91 -21.19
CA ASN A 912 -11.75 2.98 -22.38
C ASN A 912 -10.52 3.93 -22.29
N LYS A 913 -9.52 3.78 -23.17
CA LYS A 913 -8.33 4.67 -23.24
C LYS A 913 -8.70 6.07 -23.77
N ILE A 914 -8.28 7.14 -23.09
CA ILE A 914 -8.62 8.52 -23.51
C ILE A 914 -7.96 8.89 -24.84
N LYS A 915 -8.69 9.65 -25.67
CA LYS A 915 -8.25 10.11 -27.00
C LYS A 915 -8.28 11.63 -27.07
N LEU A 916 -7.52 12.23 -28.00
CA LEU A 916 -7.61 13.67 -28.26
C LEU A 916 -8.94 13.98 -28.95
N VAL A 917 -9.70 14.95 -28.42
CA VAL A 917 -11.05 15.28 -28.90
C VAL A 917 -11.16 16.72 -29.39
N LYS A 918 -10.40 17.67 -28.81
CA LYS A 918 -10.32 19.04 -29.34
C LYS A 918 -8.97 19.68 -29.06
N ASN A 919 -8.36 20.27 -30.10
CA ASN A 919 -7.35 21.31 -29.93
C ASN A 919 -8.08 22.65 -29.83
N VAL A 920 -7.90 23.35 -28.73
CA VAL A 920 -8.26 24.78 -28.61
C VAL A 920 -7.00 25.58 -28.92
N LYS A 921 -7.07 26.50 -29.89
CA LYS A 921 -6.03 27.50 -30.19
C LYS A 921 -6.30 28.79 -29.40
N GLY A 922 -5.26 29.47 -28.93
CA GLY A 922 -5.29 30.72 -28.18
C GLY A 922 -5.33 30.53 -26.66
N GLY A 923 -4.32 31.04 -25.94
CA GLY A 923 -4.15 30.87 -24.50
C GLY A 923 -5.27 31.42 -23.61
N GLY A 924 -5.97 32.46 -24.06
CA GLY A 924 -7.15 32.99 -23.38
C GLY A 924 -8.37 32.05 -23.41
N LYS A 925 -8.46 31.12 -24.36
CA LYS A 925 -9.66 30.29 -24.61
C LYS A 925 -9.72 29.11 -23.62
N THR A 926 -10.16 29.44 -22.41
CA THR A 926 -10.16 28.58 -21.19
C THR A 926 -11.34 27.61 -21.05
N ASN A 927 -12.12 27.41 -22.12
CA ASN A 927 -13.23 26.46 -22.11
C ASN A 927 -13.56 25.92 -23.51
N CYS A 928 -14.25 24.78 -23.56
CA CYS A 928 -14.85 24.25 -24.78
C CYS A 928 -16.12 23.43 -24.49
N PHE A 929 -16.87 23.12 -25.55
CA PHE A 929 -17.89 22.07 -25.54
C PHE A 929 -17.39 20.84 -26.29
N ILE A 930 -17.62 19.66 -25.72
CA ILE A 930 -17.47 18.36 -26.38
C ILE A 930 -18.87 17.90 -26.80
N THR A 931 -19.07 17.67 -28.10
CA THR A 931 -20.34 17.19 -28.71
C THR A 931 -20.22 15.78 -29.29
N LYS A 932 -19.02 15.36 -29.68
CA LYS A 932 -18.69 14.00 -30.15
C LYS A 932 -17.29 13.58 -29.67
N ILE A 933 -17.05 12.28 -29.61
CA ILE A 933 -15.74 11.64 -29.36
C ILE A 933 -15.49 10.67 -30.51
N GLY A 934 -14.49 10.96 -31.35
CA GLY A 934 -14.43 10.39 -32.68
C GLY A 934 -15.74 10.66 -33.44
N ASN A 935 -16.35 9.62 -34.00
CA ASN A 935 -17.63 9.71 -34.72
C ASN A 935 -18.87 9.54 -33.82
N LYS A 936 -18.72 9.22 -32.52
CA LYS A 936 -19.85 8.97 -31.61
C LYS A 936 -20.27 10.27 -30.89
N LYS A 937 -21.55 10.65 -31.01
CA LYS A 937 -22.15 11.81 -30.30
C LYS A 937 -22.12 11.58 -28.78
N ILE A 938 -22.09 12.66 -27.99
CA ILE A 938 -22.25 12.60 -26.53
C ILE A 938 -23.69 12.21 -26.19
N SER A 939 -23.84 11.22 -25.32
CA SER A 939 -25.10 10.73 -24.76
C SER A 939 -25.27 11.27 -23.34
N SER A 940 -26.50 11.62 -22.96
CA SER A 940 -26.81 12.04 -21.58
C SER A 940 -26.92 10.88 -20.59
N LYS A 941 -26.94 9.63 -21.08
CA LYS A 941 -27.09 8.42 -20.27
C LYS A 941 -25.75 7.80 -19.83
N ASP A 942 -24.66 8.15 -20.52
CA ASP A 942 -23.31 7.60 -20.32
C ASP A 942 -22.44 8.45 -19.38
N ASP A 943 -21.31 7.90 -18.96
CA ASP A 943 -20.29 8.59 -18.16
C ASP A 943 -18.93 8.66 -18.90
N TYR A 944 -18.22 9.77 -18.67
CA TYR A 944 -17.05 10.16 -19.46
C TYR A 944 -15.89 10.59 -18.56
N LYS A 945 -14.67 10.30 -19.00
CA LYS A 945 -13.44 10.81 -18.38
C LYS A 945 -12.69 11.75 -19.33
N ILE A 946 -12.22 12.87 -18.81
CA ILE A 946 -11.76 14.05 -19.55
C ILE A 946 -10.45 14.57 -18.94
N LYS A 947 -9.48 14.98 -19.77
CA LYS A 947 -8.20 15.56 -19.30
C LYS A 947 -7.79 16.72 -20.22
N ILE A 948 -7.22 17.78 -19.64
CA ILE A 948 -6.75 18.95 -20.37
C ILE A 948 -5.23 19.02 -20.24
N HIS A 949 -4.54 19.16 -21.37
CA HIS A 949 -3.11 19.51 -21.41
C HIS A 949 -3.00 20.94 -21.94
N ALA A 950 -2.33 21.84 -21.21
CA ALA A 950 -1.88 23.11 -21.78
C ALA A 950 -0.68 22.84 -22.68
N TYR A 951 -0.62 23.48 -23.84
CA TYR A 951 0.53 23.41 -24.73
C TYR A 951 0.97 24.80 -25.17
N ARG A 952 2.24 24.86 -25.57
CA ARG A 952 2.81 25.95 -26.36
C ARG A 952 3.44 25.42 -27.65
N ILE A 953 3.76 26.29 -28.58
CA ILE A 953 4.37 25.96 -29.86
C ILE A 953 5.82 26.46 -29.83
N VAL A 954 6.78 25.54 -29.75
CA VAL A 954 8.22 25.84 -29.84
C VAL A 954 8.75 25.19 -31.09
N LYS A 955 9.38 25.98 -31.98
CA LYS A 955 9.90 25.51 -33.28
C LYS A 955 8.88 24.64 -34.04
N GLY A 956 7.64 25.12 -34.13
CA GLY A 956 6.50 24.42 -34.76
C GLY A 956 5.90 23.23 -33.99
N ARG A 957 6.55 22.75 -32.91
CA ARG A 957 6.13 21.54 -32.16
C ARG A 957 5.35 21.90 -30.89
N LYS A 958 4.31 21.11 -30.57
CA LYS A 958 3.47 21.31 -29.37
C LYS A 958 4.09 20.72 -28.12
N GLU A 959 4.78 21.54 -27.34
CA GLU A 959 5.25 21.15 -26.00
C GLU A 959 4.09 21.17 -24.99
N THR A 960 3.92 20.12 -24.19
CA THR A 960 2.91 20.10 -23.12
C THR A 960 3.46 20.73 -21.84
N ILE A 961 2.95 21.92 -21.51
CA ILE A 961 3.44 22.76 -20.39
C ILE A 961 2.55 22.74 -19.15
N GLY A 962 1.58 21.82 -19.08
CA GLY A 962 0.73 21.63 -17.90
C GLY A 962 -0.32 20.53 -18.14
N LYS A 963 -0.69 19.77 -17.11
CA LYS A 963 -1.63 18.63 -17.22
C LYS A 963 -2.68 18.66 -16.09
N SER A 964 -3.96 18.64 -16.42
CA SER A 964 -5.04 18.59 -15.42
C SER A 964 -5.15 17.23 -14.74
N LEU A 965 -5.85 17.19 -13.60
CA LEU A 965 -6.49 15.97 -13.12
C LEU A 965 -7.45 15.42 -14.19
N THR A 966 -7.56 14.10 -14.29
CA THR A 966 -8.60 13.45 -15.10
C THR A 966 -9.96 13.68 -14.43
N LEU A 967 -10.83 14.47 -15.04
CA LEU A 967 -12.20 14.69 -14.56
C LEU A 967 -13.07 13.49 -14.97
N HIS A 968 -13.99 13.06 -14.10
CA HIS A 968 -14.99 12.03 -14.38
C HIS A 968 -16.38 12.65 -14.23
N VAL A 969 -17.26 12.44 -15.21
CA VAL A 969 -18.57 13.10 -15.28
C VAL A 969 -19.64 12.13 -15.79
N ALA A 970 -20.71 11.96 -15.02
CA ALA A 970 -21.90 11.23 -15.43
C ALA A 970 -22.82 12.18 -16.20
N GLY A 971 -23.37 11.74 -17.33
CA GLY A 971 -24.34 12.49 -18.11
C GLY A 971 -25.59 12.87 -17.31
N LYS A 972 -26.34 13.87 -17.79
CA LYS A 972 -27.50 14.46 -17.08
C LYS A 972 -28.51 13.39 -16.61
N ASP A 973 -28.76 12.40 -17.46
CA ASP A 973 -29.87 11.46 -17.33
C ASP A 973 -29.39 10.05 -16.88
N HIS A 974 -28.07 9.82 -16.84
CA HIS A 974 -27.38 8.59 -16.44
C HIS A 974 -28.06 7.85 -15.27
N ARG A 975 -28.42 6.56 -15.44
CA ARG A 975 -29.33 5.81 -14.54
C ARG A 975 -28.87 5.78 -13.07
N LYS A 976 -27.61 5.40 -12.81
CA LYS A 976 -27.06 5.17 -11.45
C LYS A 976 -26.40 6.41 -10.80
N TYR A 977 -25.44 7.01 -11.49
CA TYR A 977 -24.58 8.08 -10.96
C TYR A 977 -25.08 9.52 -11.20
N THR A 978 -24.60 10.45 -10.37
CA THR A 978 -24.74 11.92 -10.47
C THR A 978 -23.42 12.59 -10.11
N ASN A 979 -23.22 13.83 -10.55
CA ASN A 979 -22.04 14.62 -10.19
C ASN A 979 -22.24 15.45 -8.91
N ALA A 980 -21.17 16.09 -8.45
CA ALA A 980 -21.20 17.08 -7.38
C ALA A 980 -21.72 18.44 -7.88
N LYS A 981 -22.58 19.09 -7.09
CA LYS A 981 -23.04 20.49 -7.26
C LYS A 981 -22.14 21.48 -6.51
N LYS A 982 -21.75 21.14 -5.27
CA LYS A 982 -20.85 21.94 -4.40
C LYS A 982 -20.13 21.01 -3.41
N LEU A 983 -18.91 21.33 -2.99
CA LEU A 983 -18.28 20.68 -1.83
C LEU A 983 -18.36 21.58 -0.60
N ARG A 984 -18.55 20.96 0.57
CA ARG A 984 -18.33 21.55 1.90
C ARG A 984 -17.10 20.88 2.54
N VAL A 985 -16.42 21.60 3.42
CA VAL A 985 -15.31 21.12 4.26
C VAL A 985 -15.58 21.55 5.69
N SER A 986 -15.19 20.75 6.69
CA SER A 986 -15.44 21.11 8.10
C SER A 986 -14.67 22.34 8.55
N ASN A 987 -13.42 22.46 8.10
CA ASN A 987 -12.51 23.56 8.44
C ASN A 987 -12.09 24.28 7.15
N ALA A 988 -12.38 25.57 7.03
CA ALA A 988 -11.98 26.39 5.88
C ALA A 988 -10.57 27.01 6.05
N LYS A 989 -10.08 27.07 7.28
CA LYS A 989 -8.71 27.42 7.68
C LYS A 989 -8.11 26.25 8.47
N ILE A 990 -6.82 25.98 8.31
CA ILE A 990 -6.03 25.03 9.11
C ILE A 990 -4.74 25.73 9.52
N ILE A 991 -4.38 25.66 10.80
CA ILE A 991 -3.08 26.07 11.32
C ILE A 991 -2.34 24.82 11.79
N LEU A 992 -1.04 24.73 11.50
CA LEU A 992 -0.13 23.63 11.87
C LEU A 992 1.20 24.22 12.35
N LYS A 993 1.96 23.46 13.15
CA LYS A 993 3.43 23.64 13.28
C LYS A 993 4.13 22.79 12.20
N LYS A 994 5.38 23.12 11.84
CA LYS A 994 6.24 22.26 10.98
C LYS A 994 6.20 20.79 11.41
N GLY A 995 6.13 19.87 10.44
CA GLY A 995 6.04 18.42 10.66
C GLY A 995 4.67 17.87 11.09
N LYS A 996 3.84 18.64 11.79
CA LYS A 996 2.53 18.17 12.29
C LYS A 996 1.49 18.08 11.15
N SER A 997 0.42 17.31 11.36
CA SER A 997 -0.56 16.95 10.31
C SER A 997 -2.03 17.06 10.77
N LYS A 998 -2.95 17.33 9.83
CA LYS A 998 -4.41 17.41 10.08
C LYS A 998 -5.23 16.95 8.86
N LYS A 999 -6.30 16.18 9.09
CA LYS A 999 -7.14 15.59 8.03
C LYS A 999 -8.32 16.49 7.63
N ILE A 1000 -8.49 16.74 6.33
CA ILE A 1000 -9.64 17.46 5.78
C ILE A 1000 -10.86 16.52 5.75
N LYS A 1001 -11.92 16.88 6.48
CA LYS A 1001 -13.24 16.23 6.38
C LYS A 1001 -14.09 16.96 5.33
N ALA A 1002 -14.31 16.34 4.17
CA ALA A 1002 -15.09 16.90 3.06
C ALA A 1002 -16.46 16.21 2.88
N LYS A 1003 -17.49 16.97 2.50
CA LYS A 1003 -18.87 16.49 2.25
C LYS A 1003 -19.40 17.02 0.91
N THR A 1004 -19.77 16.13 0.00
CA THR A 1004 -20.34 16.47 -1.31
C THR A 1004 -21.83 16.78 -1.22
N VAL A 1005 -22.24 17.92 -1.80
CA VAL A 1005 -23.63 18.18 -2.19
C VAL A 1005 -23.81 17.64 -3.61
N LYS A 1006 -24.63 16.61 -3.79
CA LYS A 1006 -24.95 16.02 -5.12
C LYS A 1006 -25.75 17.00 -5.99
N GLN A 1007 -25.72 16.82 -7.32
CA GLN A 1007 -26.69 17.48 -8.21
C GLN A 1007 -28.09 16.90 -8.06
N ASN A 1008 -28.25 15.58 -8.18
CA ASN A 1008 -29.48 14.86 -7.87
C ASN A 1008 -29.33 14.13 -6.51
N ARG A 1009 -30.28 14.30 -5.57
CA ARG A 1009 -30.18 13.65 -4.25
C ARG A 1009 -30.37 12.13 -4.31
N LYS A 1010 -31.27 11.64 -5.18
CA LYS A 1010 -31.68 10.22 -5.32
C LYS A 1010 -30.60 9.33 -5.96
N LYS A 1011 -29.78 9.86 -6.88
CA LYS A 1011 -28.69 9.12 -7.55
C LYS A 1011 -27.41 9.01 -6.70
N SER A 1012 -26.53 8.03 -6.96
CA SER A 1012 -25.26 7.88 -6.21
C SER A 1012 -24.12 8.73 -6.80
N LEU A 1013 -23.05 8.97 -6.05
CA LEU A 1013 -21.78 9.40 -6.67
C LEU A 1013 -21.05 8.17 -7.24
N PHE A 1014 -20.06 8.37 -8.10
CA PHE A 1014 -19.16 7.29 -8.53
C PHE A 1014 -18.57 6.52 -7.34
N SER A 1015 -18.38 5.21 -7.50
CA SER A 1015 -17.76 4.35 -6.48
C SER A 1015 -16.29 4.71 -6.27
N LYS A 1016 -15.75 4.39 -5.08
CA LYS A 1016 -14.32 4.52 -4.76
C LYS A 1016 -13.42 3.77 -5.78
N SER A 1017 -13.90 2.63 -6.29
CA SER A 1017 -13.22 1.82 -7.32
C SER A 1017 -13.21 2.47 -8.71
N HIS A 1018 -14.20 3.31 -9.03
CA HIS A 1018 -14.22 4.06 -10.30
C HIS A 1018 -13.35 5.32 -10.22
N VAL A 1019 -13.48 6.09 -9.13
CA VAL A 1019 -12.64 7.27 -8.85
C VAL A 1019 -12.66 7.59 -7.36
N ALA A 1020 -11.53 8.03 -6.82
CA ALA A 1020 -11.46 8.52 -5.45
C ALA A 1020 -12.49 9.66 -5.22
N VAL A 1021 -13.37 9.48 -4.23
CA VAL A 1021 -14.50 10.38 -3.91
C VAL A 1021 -14.06 11.83 -3.73
N TYR A 1022 -12.89 12.02 -3.14
CA TYR A 1022 -12.15 13.28 -3.10
C TYR A 1022 -10.71 13.03 -3.53
N ARG A 1023 -10.15 14.00 -4.25
CA ARG A 1023 -8.74 14.10 -4.62
C ARG A 1023 -8.19 15.42 -4.11
N TYR A 1024 -6.90 15.48 -3.82
CA TYR A 1024 -6.30 16.62 -3.13
C TYR A 1024 -5.07 17.13 -3.87
N TYR A 1025 -4.87 18.45 -3.85
CA TYR A 1025 -3.63 19.10 -4.26
C TYR A 1025 -3.38 20.36 -3.42
N SER A 1026 -2.12 20.70 -3.21
CA SER A 1026 -1.69 21.96 -2.59
C SER A 1026 -1.25 22.95 -3.66
N THR A 1027 -1.55 24.24 -3.49
CA THR A 1027 -0.99 25.31 -4.34
C THR A 1027 0.52 25.45 -4.18
N ASN A 1028 1.07 25.12 -3.01
CA ASN A 1028 2.50 25.06 -2.77
C ASN A 1028 2.83 23.90 -1.79
N LYS A 1029 3.40 22.82 -2.33
CA LYS A 1029 3.80 21.63 -1.56
C LYS A 1029 4.97 21.89 -0.59
N TYR A 1030 5.82 22.88 -0.86
CA TYR A 1030 6.95 23.24 0.00
C TYR A 1030 6.48 23.81 1.35
N ILE A 1031 5.31 24.47 1.37
CA ILE A 1031 4.69 24.99 2.60
C ILE A 1031 3.87 23.88 3.28
N ALA A 1032 2.90 23.29 2.58
CA ALA A 1032 2.18 22.11 3.08
C ALA A 1032 1.81 21.13 1.97
N ASP A 1033 2.00 19.86 2.26
CA ASP A 1033 1.75 18.73 1.35
C ASP A 1033 0.46 18.00 1.77
N VAL A 1034 -0.15 17.23 0.87
CA VAL A 1034 -1.43 16.55 1.12
C VAL A 1034 -1.50 15.16 0.51
N SER A 1035 -1.82 14.16 1.34
CA SER A 1035 -1.92 12.76 0.92
C SER A 1035 -3.21 12.47 0.12
N LYS A 1036 -3.22 11.34 -0.59
CA LYS A 1036 -4.40 10.81 -1.29
C LYS A 1036 -5.66 10.69 -0.41
N ASN A 1037 -5.46 10.57 0.91
CA ASN A 1037 -6.53 10.44 1.92
C ASN A 1037 -6.94 11.77 2.57
N GLY A 1038 -6.44 12.92 2.08
CA GLY A 1038 -6.78 14.25 2.57
C GLY A 1038 -6.09 14.64 3.89
N ILE A 1039 -4.98 13.99 4.25
CA ILE A 1039 -4.15 14.37 5.40
C ILE A 1039 -3.15 15.42 4.92
N VAL A 1040 -3.23 16.62 5.47
CA VAL A 1040 -2.30 17.72 5.21
C VAL A 1040 -1.15 17.65 6.22
N LYS A 1041 0.11 17.70 5.77
CA LYS A 1041 1.33 17.78 6.61
C LYS A 1041 2.02 19.12 6.38
N GLY A 1042 2.30 19.86 7.47
CA GLY A 1042 3.10 21.08 7.40
C GLY A 1042 4.55 20.75 7.06
N ARG A 1043 5.12 21.42 6.06
CA ARG A 1043 6.49 21.18 5.57
C ARG A 1043 7.43 22.32 5.98
N ASN A 1044 7.08 23.57 5.64
CA ASN A 1044 7.82 24.78 6.03
C ASN A 1044 6.87 25.94 6.36
N LYS A 1045 7.35 26.94 7.12
CA LYS A 1045 6.63 28.15 7.55
C LYS A 1045 6.01 28.88 6.34
N GLY A 1046 4.83 29.47 6.53
CA GLY A 1046 4.13 30.24 5.49
C GLY A 1046 2.68 29.79 5.23
N ALA A 1047 2.06 30.31 4.17
CA ALA A 1047 0.66 30.05 3.83
C ALA A 1047 0.47 29.47 2.41
N CYS A 1048 -0.43 28.48 2.29
CA CYS A 1048 -0.85 27.91 1.01
C CYS A 1048 -2.34 27.55 1.02
N THR A 1049 -2.88 27.04 -0.09
CA THR A 1049 -4.26 26.51 -0.14
C THR A 1049 -4.24 25.05 -0.58
N VAL A 1050 -4.88 24.18 0.20
CA VAL A 1050 -5.15 22.80 -0.17
C VAL A 1050 -6.58 22.69 -0.71
N TYR A 1051 -6.75 22.15 -1.91
CA TYR A 1051 -8.05 21.93 -2.53
C TYR A 1051 -8.50 20.48 -2.37
N ALA A 1052 -9.73 20.29 -1.88
CA ALA A 1052 -10.48 19.03 -2.01
C ALA A 1052 -11.30 19.08 -3.31
N VAL A 1053 -11.19 18.06 -4.16
CA VAL A 1053 -11.73 18.02 -5.54
C VAL A 1053 -12.54 16.75 -5.78
N GLY A 1054 -13.82 16.89 -6.14
CA GLY A 1054 -14.70 15.77 -6.51
C GLY A 1054 -14.46 15.29 -7.95
N ALA A 1055 -15.16 14.23 -8.35
CA ALA A 1055 -15.01 13.56 -9.66
C ALA A 1055 -15.01 14.54 -10.86
N ASN A 1056 -16.01 15.43 -10.95
CA ASN A 1056 -16.22 16.36 -12.06
C ASN A 1056 -15.44 17.70 -11.95
N GLY A 1057 -14.50 17.81 -11.02
CA GLY A 1057 -13.70 19.03 -10.79
C GLY A 1057 -14.33 20.06 -9.84
N VAL A 1058 -15.59 19.87 -9.41
CA VAL A 1058 -16.19 20.70 -8.35
C VAL A 1058 -15.41 20.49 -7.04
N LYS A 1059 -15.03 21.60 -6.41
CA LYS A 1059 -13.99 21.62 -5.37
C LYS A 1059 -14.23 22.70 -4.30
N LYS A 1060 -13.46 22.62 -3.20
CA LYS A 1060 -13.39 23.65 -2.15
C LYS A 1060 -11.94 23.74 -1.63
N GLY A 1061 -11.43 24.96 -1.54
CA GLY A 1061 -10.12 25.25 -0.93
C GLY A 1061 -10.21 25.39 0.58
N VAL A 1062 -9.11 25.01 1.25
CA VAL A 1062 -8.81 25.22 2.67
C VAL A 1062 -7.52 26.02 2.74
N LYS A 1063 -7.53 27.20 3.38
CA LYS A 1063 -6.28 27.95 3.64
C LYS A 1063 -5.49 27.19 4.71
N VAL A 1064 -4.21 26.92 4.46
CA VAL A 1064 -3.31 26.23 5.39
C VAL A 1064 -2.17 27.17 5.72
N THR A 1065 -2.01 27.49 7.01
CA THR A 1065 -0.87 28.25 7.53
C THR A 1065 -0.01 27.30 8.37
N VAL A 1066 1.28 27.23 8.05
CA VAL A 1066 2.28 26.59 8.89
C VAL A 1066 2.99 27.69 9.66
N LYS A 1067 2.93 27.62 10.98
CA LYS A 1067 3.79 28.37 11.90
C LYS A 1067 5.09 27.60 12.11
#